data_AF-A0A7W9GUI2-F1
#
_entry.id   AF-A0A7W9GUI2-F1
#
_cell.length_a   1.000
_cell.length_b   1.000
_cell.length_c   1.000
_cell.angle_alpha   90.00
_cell.angle_beta   90.00
_cell.angle_gamma   90.00
#
_symmetry.space_group_name_H-M   'P 1'
#
loop_
_entity.id
_entity.type
_entity.pdbx_description
1 polymer ?
#
loop_
_entity_poly.entity_id
_entity_poly.type
_entity_poly.pdbx_seq_one_letter_code
_entity_poly.pdbx_strand_id
1 'polypeptide(L)'
;MRDDAGEHGWAAHTLDDSMQQAIAGGIASWQLVSIGAALASEISLPLWPIALSHLTVFAIAVPIVARRMRAWPSLVALYAATLVDFRAIGDPSSTFSYVTVWGAIITTATPILMIPRRSACWLSVLSLGVITSGSILWHTDGGTERLAIVVATAAALTLAAVVLMNGLQKVTRDTDLQEAAVAHERRELMVRRAVAHTAAEDARTLHDTMINTLSAVASGGGAVRDTALVRERCARDVRTVEAQLEGRLDGRLDDAPGFRLAPTEAARPLDVHRRGLTDDQLEHYAARVSGSVPTAVRGAVHELLRNAAKHSGADYVRLDVHVDGSVLIVGVSDDGAGFDGRPIPGRGLAESVVARARDAGIDVAIRTAPGAGTATTLSIPLDRVSPAAADPEANTTDAAVVVGQIKRTACWIWAAVLTAFGLASVVISRPDSALGQCLMLAVVGSLSLAAWRSCRDGSALPGWLTLLVVASIPLTFVASLVGVDFGSAEVNDWATITMTTPLILLLVTVRSKAPLVAGSALLILTTIATTYAVWHLAPSAAGIVPAGAAALLGLFVCWLFFSPVMDSIGVRREQNQRESANARAESAARDTVAAARARWTAAGVRRALAILRRIAEGDANPAERRVRIECAEAERHLRQVLLLNPEIVRMNRWIGQAMEDARSRSVSLTVRGCTEDAADEQQAESLGQVIVAAVRATPEGAELSLGLFPDRRGLRLMIVGPRGCLAAVPARVGLPAGSPLTHRGLGDQDLLELCVARPDETPSVTGRAISVGAAA
;
A
#
# COMPACT_ATOMS: atom_id res chain seq x y z
N MET A 1 23.49 7.98 -7.38
CA MET A 1 22.16 7.55 -6.89
C MET A 1 22.21 7.68 -5.38
N ARG A 2 21.66 8.78 -4.85
CA ARG A 2 21.50 8.99 -3.41
C ARG A 2 20.00 8.96 -3.13
N ASP A 3 19.64 8.28 -2.06
CA ASP A 3 18.29 7.98 -1.57
C ASP A 3 17.46 9.22 -1.21
N ASP A 4 16.96 9.95 -2.20
CA ASP A 4 15.84 10.90 -2.02
C ASP A 4 14.48 10.27 -2.36
N ALA A 5 14.46 8.98 -2.74
CA ALA A 5 13.24 8.24 -3.09
C ALA A 5 12.31 7.95 -1.89
N GLY A 6 12.68 8.39 -0.67
CA GLY A 6 11.93 8.13 0.56
C GLY A 6 10.85 9.16 0.90
N GLU A 7 10.91 10.38 0.36
CA GLU A 7 9.99 11.47 0.76
C GLU A 7 8.83 11.74 -0.21
N HIS A 8 8.91 11.25 -1.44
CA HIS A 8 7.93 11.57 -2.49
C HIS A 8 7.24 10.30 -2.97
N GLY A 9 5.91 10.28 -2.96
CA GLY A 9 5.12 9.14 -3.43
C GLY A 9 5.21 8.94 -4.95
N TRP A 10 4.70 7.81 -5.43
CA TRP A 10 4.88 7.41 -6.83
C TRP A 10 4.17 8.36 -7.79
N ALA A 11 3.04 8.96 -7.41
CA ALA A 11 2.27 9.84 -8.28
C ALA A 11 3.04 11.13 -8.55
N ALA A 12 3.63 11.75 -7.52
CA ALA A 12 4.45 12.95 -7.67
C ALA A 12 5.69 12.72 -8.55
N HIS A 13 6.43 11.63 -8.33
CA HIS A 13 7.58 11.29 -9.16
C HIS A 13 7.22 11.00 -10.61
N THR A 14 6.07 10.36 -10.83
CA THR A 14 5.58 10.03 -12.17
C THR A 14 5.16 11.28 -12.93
N LEU A 15 4.55 12.25 -12.24
CA LEU A 15 4.20 13.55 -12.81
C LEU A 15 5.44 14.31 -13.30
N ASP A 16 6.46 14.48 -12.45
CA ASP A 16 7.68 15.22 -12.78
C ASP A 16 8.40 14.59 -13.99
N ASP A 17 8.58 13.26 -13.95
CA ASP A 17 9.20 12.49 -15.03
C ASP A 17 8.44 12.62 -16.36
N SER A 18 7.10 12.55 -16.31
CA SER A 18 6.24 12.64 -17.50
C SER A 18 6.24 14.05 -18.08
N MET A 19 6.22 15.06 -17.21
CA MET A 19 6.29 16.46 -17.62
C MET A 19 7.62 16.77 -18.31
N GLN A 20 8.75 16.31 -17.74
CA GLN A 20 10.06 16.54 -18.31
C GLN A 20 10.20 15.95 -19.73
N GLN A 21 9.69 14.73 -19.96
CA GLN A 21 9.71 14.11 -21.29
C GLN A 21 8.79 14.83 -22.28
N ALA A 22 7.57 15.17 -21.86
CA ALA A 22 6.61 15.87 -22.69
C ALA A 22 7.17 17.22 -23.18
N ILE A 23 7.74 18.01 -22.27
CA ILE A 23 8.32 19.31 -22.59
C ILE A 23 9.58 19.17 -23.44
N ALA A 24 10.45 18.18 -23.17
CA ALA A 24 11.62 17.92 -24.02
C ALA A 24 11.20 17.54 -25.46
N GLY A 25 10.12 16.75 -25.61
CA GLY A 25 9.55 16.43 -26.91
C GLY A 25 9.02 17.68 -27.62
N GLY A 26 8.29 18.54 -26.91
CA GLY A 26 7.82 19.83 -27.42
C GLY A 26 8.96 20.75 -27.87
N ILE A 27 10.03 20.87 -27.07
CA ILE A 27 11.24 21.63 -27.43
C ILE A 27 11.84 21.08 -28.73
N ALA A 28 12.01 19.76 -28.85
CA ALA A 28 12.57 19.14 -30.04
C ALA A 28 11.70 19.42 -31.28
N SER A 29 10.37 19.26 -31.18
CA SER A 29 9.45 19.52 -32.28
C SER A 29 9.43 20.98 -32.72
N TRP A 30 9.52 21.93 -31.78
CA TRP A 30 9.52 23.37 -32.06
C TRP A 30 10.72 23.81 -32.93
N GLN A 31 11.86 23.12 -32.84
CA GLN A 31 13.05 23.47 -33.62
C GLN A 31 12.80 23.39 -35.14
N LEU A 32 11.94 22.47 -35.59
CA LEU A 32 11.56 22.35 -37.00
C LEU A 32 10.71 23.54 -37.45
N VAL A 33 9.84 24.06 -36.57
CA VAL A 33 9.00 25.23 -36.84
C VAL A 33 9.88 26.48 -36.96
N SER A 34 10.85 26.66 -36.07
CA SER A 34 11.79 27.79 -36.14
C SER A 34 12.64 27.80 -37.42
N ILE A 35 13.19 26.65 -37.82
CA ILE A 35 13.95 26.53 -39.08
C ILE A 35 13.04 26.80 -40.30
N GLY A 36 11.82 26.25 -40.30
CA GLY A 36 10.84 26.48 -41.37
C GLY A 36 10.44 27.95 -41.48
N ALA A 37 10.24 28.63 -40.35
CA ALA A 37 9.92 30.06 -40.32
C ALA A 37 11.09 30.92 -40.82
N ALA A 38 12.33 30.55 -40.51
CA ALA A 38 13.54 31.22 -41.02
C ALA A 38 13.69 31.07 -42.54
N LEU A 39 13.33 29.91 -43.09
CA LEU A 39 13.31 29.67 -44.55
C LEU A 39 12.21 30.46 -45.27
N ALA A 40 11.09 30.72 -44.58
CA ALA A 40 9.94 31.40 -45.14
C ALA A 40 9.97 32.93 -44.98
N SER A 41 11.00 33.48 -44.33
CA SER A 41 11.09 34.91 -43.99
C SER A 41 12.40 35.53 -44.46
N GLU A 42 12.40 36.84 -44.70
CA GLU A 42 13.65 37.59 -44.88
C GLU A 42 14.34 37.80 -43.53
N ILE A 43 15.50 37.16 -43.35
CA ILE A 43 16.31 37.19 -42.13
C ILE A 43 17.59 38.00 -42.34
N SER A 44 18.06 38.66 -41.27
CA SER A 44 19.23 39.54 -41.31
C SER A 44 20.58 38.80 -41.20
N LEU A 45 20.55 37.50 -40.92
CA LEU A 45 21.69 36.60 -40.87
C LEU A 45 21.59 35.55 -41.99
N PRO A 46 22.71 34.93 -42.41
CA PRO A 46 22.63 33.71 -43.22
C PRO A 46 21.88 32.60 -42.46
N LEU A 47 21.30 31.62 -43.17
CA LEU A 47 20.48 30.57 -42.54
C LEU A 47 21.28 29.61 -41.64
N TRP A 48 22.55 29.37 -41.93
CA TRP A 48 23.34 28.30 -41.28
C TRP A 48 23.54 28.46 -39.76
N PRO A 49 23.71 29.66 -39.15
CA PRO A 49 23.80 29.80 -37.69
C PRO A 49 22.49 29.48 -37.00
N ILE A 50 21.37 29.87 -37.59
CA ILE A 50 20.01 29.57 -37.09
C ILE A 50 19.79 28.06 -37.13
N ALA A 51 20.02 27.44 -38.30
CA ALA A 51 19.92 25.99 -38.47
C ALA A 51 20.84 25.22 -37.50
N LEU A 52 22.10 25.65 -37.33
CA LEU A 52 23.04 25.02 -36.40
C LEU A 52 22.57 25.13 -34.94
N SER A 53 22.08 26.30 -34.52
CA SER A 53 21.60 26.51 -33.15
C SER A 53 20.39 25.63 -32.82
N HIS A 54 19.39 25.58 -33.71
CA HIS A 54 18.19 24.75 -33.52
C HIS A 54 18.48 23.25 -33.64
N LEU A 55 19.37 22.83 -34.56
CA LEU A 55 19.83 21.43 -34.63
C LEU A 55 20.58 21.02 -33.36
N THR A 56 21.32 21.94 -32.74
CA THR A 56 21.98 21.69 -31.45
C THR A 56 20.96 21.51 -30.32
N VAL A 57 19.94 22.37 -30.24
CA VAL A 57 18.84 22.22 -29.28
C VAL A 57 18.12 20.89 -29.49
N PHE A 58 17.82 20.53 -30.74
CA PHE A 58 17.19 19.26 -31.09
C PHE A 58 18.03 18.05 -30.64
N ALA A 59 19.34 18.06 -30.95
CA ALA A 59 20.26 16.99 -30.60
C ALA A 59 20.40 16.80 -29.07
N ILE A 60 20.25 17.88 -28.28
CA ILE A 60 20.27 17.82 -26.81
C ILE A 60 18.91 17.39 -26.24
N ALA A 61 17.80 17.81 -26.85
CA ALA A 61 16.45 17.50 -26.39
C ALA A 61 16.08 16.01 -26.57
N VAL A 62 16.49 15.38 -27.67
CA VAL A 62 16.16 13.98 -27.98
C VAL A 62 16.64 12.98 -26.90
N PRO A 63 17.89 13.01 -26.42
CA PRO A 63 18.33 12.16 -25.31
C PRO A 63 17.56 12.37 -24.00
N ILE A 64 17.00 13.56 -23.76
CA ILE A 64 16.19 13.85 -22.57
C ILE A 64 14.83 13.16 -22.67
N VAL A 65 14.20 13.15 -23.86
CA VAL A 65 13.00 12.35 -24.13
C VAL A 65 13.26 10.87 -23.82
N ALA A 66 14.45 10.36 -24.19
CA ALA A 66 14.89 9.00 -23.88
C ALA A 66 15.40 8.80 -22.44
N ARG A 67 15.32 9.81 -21.57
CA ARG A 67 15.81 9.82 -20.17
C ARG A 67 17.30 9.50 -19.99
N ARG A 68 18.11 9.76 -21.01
CA ARG A 68 19.57 9.53 -20.97
C ARG A 68 20.33 10.74 -20.45
N MET A 69 19.69 11.91 -20.35
CA MET A 69 20.30 13.17 -19.95
C MET A 69 19.40 13.99 -19.03
N ARG A 70 20.02 14.86 -18.22
CA ARG A 70 19.31 15.84 -17.37
C ARG A 70 18.69 16.95 -18.23
N ALA A 71 17.65 17.62 -17.73
CA ALA A 71 16.92 18.67 -18.47
C ALA A 71 17.73 19.95 -18.74
N TRP A 72 18.54 20.40 -17.78
CA TRP A 72 19.14 21.75 -17.80
C TRP A 72 20.01 22.10 -19.04
N PRO A 73 20.76 21.18 -19.70
CA PRO A 73 21.53 21.52 -20.89
C PRO A 73 20.65 21.98 -22.05
N SER A 74 19.44 21.43 -22.18
CA SER A 74 18.49 21.86 -23.23
C SER A 74 18.01 23.29 -23.02
N LEU A 75 17.84 23.73 -21.76
CA LEU A 75 17.45 25.10 -21.44
C LEU A 75 18.56 26.09 -21.81
N VAL A 76 19.81 25.76 -21.51
CA VAL A 76 20.95 26.62 -21.86
C VAL A 76 21.08 26.75 -23.38
N ALA A 77 20.97 25.63 -24.11
CA ALA A 77 20.99 25.64 -25.57
C ALA A 77 19.81 26.45 -26.15
N LEU A 78 18.62 26.31 -25.56
CA LEU A 78 17.43 27.04 -25.97
C LEU A 78 17.58 28.56 -25.75
N TYR A 79 18.20 28.98 -24.64
CA TYR A 79 18.48 30.40 -24.38
C TYR A 79 19.49 30.98 -25.38
N ALA A 80 20.52 30.21 -25.72
CA ALA A 80 21.50 30.61 -26.73
C ALA A 80 20.87 30.72 -28.13
N ALA A 81 20.04 29.74 -28.53
CA ALA A 81 19.30 29.79 -29.79
C ALA A 81 18.38 31.01 -29.85
N THR A 82 17.64 31.31 -28.77
CA THR A 82 16.75 32.49 -28.68
C THR A 82 17.51 33.80 -28.94
N LEU A 83 18.73 33.96 -28.44
CA LEU A 83 19.56 35.16 -28.70
C LEU A 83 20.00 35.25 -30.17
N VAL A 84 20.36 34.11 -30.79
CA VAL A 84 20.68 34.04 -32.21
C VAL A 84 19.46 34.42 -33.05
N ASP A 85 18.29 33.94 -32.68
CA ASP A 85 17.03 34.22 -33.37
C ASP A 85 16.68 35.71 -33.28
N PHE A 86 16.75 36.31 -32.09
CA PHE A 86 16.55 37.76 -31.93
C PHE A 86 17.49 38.55 -32.84
N ARG A 87 18.78 38.19 -32.90
CA ARG A 87 19.71 38.85 -33.83
C ARG A 87 19.32 38.70 -35.30
N ALA A 88 18.71 37.57 -35.67
CA ALA A 88 18.37 37.22 -37.05
C ALA A 88 17.06 37.85 -37.55
N ILE A 89 16.20 38.37 -36.67
CA ILE A 89 14.96 39.03 -37.08
C ILE A 89 15.29 40.22 -38.00
N GLY A 90 14.85 40.14 -39.25
CA GLY A 90 14.92 41.23 -40.23
C GLY A 90 13.69 42.13 -40.13
N ASP A 91 12.52 41.56 -40.42
CA ASP A 91 11.22 42.24 -40.35
C ASP A 91 10.43 41.83 -39.09
N PRO A 92 10.03 42.78 -38.21
CA PRO A 92 9.21 42.52 -37.02
C PRO A 92 7.80 41.96 -37.30
N SER A 93 7.31 42.06 -38.54
CA SER A 93 6.02 41.49 -38.97
C SER A 93 6.15 40.13 -39.65
N SER A 94 7.38 39.61 -39.78
CA SER A 94 7.64 38.33 -40.43
C SER A 94 7.17 37.11 -39.62
N THR A 95 6.99 35.99 -40.32
CA THR A 95 6.70 34.68 -39.69
C THR A 95 7.80 34.28 -38.71
N PHE A 96 9.06 34.56 -39.03
CA PHE A 96 10.19 34.29 -38.14
C PHE A 96 10.17 35.14 -36.87
N SER A 97 9.76 36.42 -36.95
CA SER A 97 9.59 37.26 -35.76
C SER A 97 8.54 36.69 -34.81
N TYR A 98 7.36 36.33 -35.33
CA TYR A 98 6.29 35.70 -34.54
C TYR A 98 6.77 34.42 -33.82
N VAL A 99 7.42 33.50 -34.57
CA VAL A 99 7.92 32.24 -34.02
C VAL A 99 9.02 32.48 -32.96
N THR A 100 9.87 33.48 -33.16
CA THR A 100 10.94 33.84 -32.22
C THR A 100 10.37 34.42 -30.93
N VAL A 101 9.46 35.40 -31.02
CA VAL A 101 8.86 36.07 -29.86
C VAL A 101 8.05 35.08 -29.02
N TRP A 102 7.20 34.26 -29.64
CA TRP A 102 6.44 33.25 -28.90
C TRP A 102 7.30 32.10 -28.40
N GLY A 103 8.31 31.68 -29.16
CA GLY A 103 9.31 30.71 -28.70
C GLY A 103 10.04 31.21 -27.44
N ALA A 104 10.39 32.48 -27.42
CA ALA A 104 11.00 33.15 -26.27
C ALA A 104 10.03 33.21 -25.07
N ILE A 105 8.79 33.66 -25.27
CA ILE A 105 7.74 33.68 -24.23
C ILE A 105 7.54 32.28 -23.61
N ILE A 106 7.42 31.24 -24.44
CA ILE A 106 7.26 29.85 -23.94
C ILE A 106 8.50 29.41 -23.16
N THR A 107 9.70 29.80 -23.63
CA THR A 107 10.98 29.49 -22.99
C THR A 107 11.07 29.99 -21.55
N THR A 108 10.32 31.04 -21.15
CA THR A 108 10.30 31.49 -19.75
C THR A 108 9.52 30.59 -18.81
N ALA A 109 8.50 29.90 -19.32
CA ALA A 109 7.70 28.95 -18.55
C ALA A 109 8.35 27.55 -18.49
N THR A 110 9.18 27.20 -19.47
CA THR A 110 9.82 25.86 -19.58
C THR A 110 10.56 25.39 -18.32
N PRO A 111 11.37 26.21 -17.60
CA PRO A 111 12.06 25.77 -16.39
C PRO A 111 11.11 25.31 -15.28
N ILE A 112 9.96 25.97 -15.13
CA ILE A 112 8.91 25.63 -14.15
C ILE A 112 8.34 24.24 -14.40
N LEU A 113 8.27 23.84 -15.67
CA LEU A 113 7.69 22.56 -16.08
C LEU A 113 8.72 21.41 -16.12
N MET A 114 10.03 21.69 -16.09
CA MET A 114 11.07 20.66 -16.28
C MET A 114 11.96 20.39 -15.07
N ILE A 115 12.10 21.32 -14.12
CA ILE A 115 13.15 21.28 -13.09
C ILE A 115 12.55 21.58 -11.71
N PRO A 116 13.16 21.07 -10.60
CA PRO A 116 12.75 21.42 -9.24
C PRO A 116 12.59 22.92 -8.97
N ARG A 117 11.56 23.23 -8.19
CA ARG A 117 11.01 24.57 -7.93
C ARG A 117 12.05 25.64 -7.55
N ARG A 118 13.07 25.28 -6.74
CA ARG A 118 14.09 26.25 -6.29
C ARG A 118 14.97 26.76 -7.43
N SER A 119 15.35 25.88 -8.36
CA SER A 119 16.18 26.25 -9.52
C SER A 119 15.33 26.79 -10.68
N ALA A 120 14.08 26.32 -10.79
CA ALA A 120 13.18 26.71 -11.86
C ALA A 120 12.87 28.23 -11.86
N CYS A 121 12.55 28.82 -10.70
CA CYS A 121 12.25 30.25 -10.62
C CYS A 121 13.43 31.12 -11.08
N TRP A 122 14.66 30.80 -10.65
CA TRP A 122 15.85 31.55 -11.06
C TRP A 122 16.13 31.41 -12.56
N LEU A 123 15.96 30.22 -13.13
CA LEU A 123 16.12 30.00 -14.56
C LEU A 123 15.05 30.70 -15.40
N SER A 124 13.82 30.81 -14.91
CA SER A 124 12.76 31.61 -15.53
C SER A 124 13.08 33.11 -15.47
N VAL A 125 13.57 33.64 -14.35
CA VAL A 125 14.03 35.03 -14.27
C VAL A 125 15.20 35.29 -15.22
N LEU A 126 16.16 34.36 -15.30
CA LEU A 126 17.27 34.45 -16.25
C LEU A 126 16.77 34.49 -17.70
N SER A 127 15.82 33.64 -18.07
CA SER A 127 15.24 33.64 -19.42
C SER A 127 14.56 34.98 -19.75
N LEU A 128 13.83 35.58 -18.80
CA LEU A 128 13.23 36.90 -18.99
C LEU A 128 14.30 37.97 -19.22
N GLY A 129 15.42 37.88 -18.51
CA GLY A 129 16.59 38.73 -18.73
C GLY A 129 17.22 38.55 -20.12
N VAL A 130 17.30 37.31 -20.62
CA VAL A 130 17.77 36.98 -21.98
C VAL A 130 16.87 37.61 -23.04
N ILE A 131 15.55 37.48 -22.90
CA ILE A 131 14.56 38.08 -23.82
C ILE A 131 14.66 39.60 -23.83
N THR A 132 14.72 40.19 -22.64
CA THR A 132 14.81 41.65 -22.48
C THR A 132 16.10 42.17 -23.10
N SER A 133 17.22 41.50 -22.84
CA SER A 133 18.53 41.89 -23.40
C SER A 133 18.57 41.74 -24.91
N GLY A 134 18.07 40.63 -25.45
CA GLY A 134 18.01 40.39 -26.90
C GLY A 134 17.15 41.43 -27.62
N SER A 135 15.99 41.75 -27.05
CA SER A 135 15.10 42.78 -27.60
C SER A 135 15.74 44.17 -27.59
N ILE A 136 16.38 44.58 -26.48
CA ILE A 136 17.05 45.89 -26.36
C ILE A 136 18.25 46.01 -27.30
N LEU A 137 19.06 44.95 -27.43
CA LEU A 137 20.32 44.99 -28.18
C LEU A 137 20.13 45.04 -29.69
N TRP A 138 19.05 44.43 -30.23
CA TRP A 138 18.89 44.23 -31.67
C TRP A 138 17.63 44.85 -32.28
N HIS A 139 16.65 45.26 -31.46
CA HIS A 139 15.38 45.80 -31.94
C HIS A 139 14.94 47.02 -31.12
N THR A 140 15.51 48.19 -31.42
CA THR A 140 15.20 49.48 -30.76
C THR A 140 13.96 50.18 -31.31
N ASP A 141 13.50 49.80 -32.50
CA ASP A 141 12.52 50.59 -33.27
C ASP A 141 11.06 50.40 -32.79
N GLY A 142 10.81 49.42 -31.90
CA GLY A 142 9.49 49.12 -31.35
C GLY A 142 9.07 49.90 -30.09
N GLY A 143 9.97 50.72 -29.53
CA GLY A 143 9.72 51.48 -28.30
C GLY A 143 9.66 50.62 -27.02
N THR A 144 9.76 51.27 -25.85
CA THR A 144 9.68 50.62 -24.53
C THR A 144 8.35 49.92 -24.27
N GLU A 145 7.29 50.31 -25.00
CA GLU A 145 5.94 49.77 -24.86
C GLU A 145 5.81 48.33 -25.38
N ARG A 146 6.31 48.01 -26.59
CA ARG A 146 6.28 46.63 -27.12
C ARG A 146 7.11 45.67 -26.27
N LEU A 147 8.26 46.12 -25.77
CA LEU A 147 9.07 45.36 -24.84
C LEU A 147 8.31 45.08 -23.53
N ALA A 148 7.58 46.07 -23.01
CA ALA A 148 6.77 45.91 -21.80
C ALA A 148 5.65 44.88 -22.01
N ILE A 149 4.98 44.86 -23.17
CA ILE A 149 3.95 43.87 -23.52
C ILE A 149 4.54 42.46 -23.56
N VAL A 150 5.66 42.24 -24.26
CA VAL A 150 6.32 40.92 -24.33
C VAL A 150 6.74 40.43 -22.95
N VAL A 151 7.37 41.29 -22.14
CA VAL A 151 7.79 40.95 -20.78
C VAL A 151 6.60 40.64 -19.87
N ALA A 152 5.51 41.43 -19.96
CA ALA A 152 4.30 41.20 -19.18
C ALA A 152 3.60 39.90 -19.58
N THR A 153 3.50 39.60 -20.88
CA THR A 153 2.94 38.35 -21.40
C THR A 153 3.79 37.15 -20.99
N ALA A 154 5.13 37.25 -21.06
CA ALA A 154 6.04 36.21 -20.58
C ALA A 154 5.88 35.96 -19.07
N ALA A 155 5.77 37.01 -18.26
CA ALA A 155 5.54 36.90 -16.82
C ALA A 155 4.17 36.27 -16.51
N ALA A 156 3.12 36.64 -17.25
CA ALA A 156 1.80 36.04 -17.11
C ALA A 156 1.81 34.55 -17.46
N LEU A 157 2.53 34.13 -18.51
CA LEU A 157 2.67 32.72 -18.87
C LEU A 157 3.50 31.93 -17.84
N THR A 158 4.58 32.52 -17.30
CA THR A 158 5.34 31.90 -16.21
C THR A 158 4.47 31.71 -14.96
N LEU A 159 3.67 32.72 -14.59
CA LEU A 159 2.72 32.60 -13.47
C LEU A 159 1.69 31.50 -13.72
N ALA A 160 1.14 31.43 -14.93
CA ALA A 160 0.24 30.36 -15.35
C ALA A 160 0.89 28.97 -15.18
N ALA A 161 2.14 28.80 -15.63
CA ALA A 161 2.88 27.55 -15.44
C ALA A 161 3.12 27.21 -13.95
N VAL A 162 3.39 28.21 -13.11
CA VAL A 162 3.54 28.02 -11.65
C VAL A 162 2.21 27.57 -11.02
N VAL A 163 1.09 28.21 -11.36
CA VAL A 163 -0.24 27.83 -10.86
C VAL A 163 -0.61 26.41 -11.31
N LEU A 164 -0.37 26.08 -12.59
CA LEU A 164 -0.57 24.75 -13.14
C LEU A 164 0.24 23.70 -12.38
N MET A 165 1.56 23.89 -12.27
CA MET A 165 2.44 22.90 -11.64
C MET A 165 2.12 22.74 -10.14
N ASN A 166 1.80 23.82 -9.44
CA ASN A 166 1.37 23.75 -8.03
C ASN A 166 0.07 22.96 -7.87
N GLY A 167 -0.90 23.18 -8.75
CA GLY A 167 -2.15 22.45 -8.76
C GLY A 167 -1.94 20.95 -8.98
N LEU A 168 -1.11 20.59 -9.98
CA LEU A 168 -0.79 19.20 -10.29
C LEU A 168 -0.04 18.51 -9.15
N GLN A 169 1.00 19.14 -8.59
CA GLN A 169 1.78 18.60 -7.46
C GLN A 169 0.93 18.42 -6.22
N LYS A 170 -0.02 19.33 -5.96
CA LYS A 170 -0.95 19.20 -4.84
C LYS A 170 -1.82 17.96 -4.99
N VAL A 171 -2.43 17.78 -6.15
CA VAL A 171 -3.31 16.63 -6.43
C VAL A 171 -2.55 15.30 -6.31
N THR A 172 -1.33 15.21 -6.87
CA THR A 172 -0.53 13.98 -6.76
C THR A 172 -0.09 13.72 -5.33
N ARG A 173 0.31 14.75 -4.58
CA ARG A 173 0.71 14.59 -3.17
C ARG A 173 -0.47 14.18 -2.28
N ASP A 174 -1.64 14.76 -2.48
CA ASP A 174 -2.85 14.38 -1.74
C ASP A 174 -3.22 12.91 -2.01
N THR A 175 -3.05 12.45 -3.25
CA THR A 175 -3.24 11.04 -3.64
C THR A 175 -2.22 10.13 -2.95
N ASP A 176 -0.93 10.49 -3.00
CA ASP A 176 0.15 9.73 -2.36
C ASP A 176 -0.06 9.59 -0.83
N LEU A 177 -0.54 10.66 -0.18
CA LEU A 177 -0.84 10.66 1.26
C LEU A 177 -2.03 9.77 1.60
N GLN A 178 -3.09 9.78 0.78
CA GLN A 178 -4.25 8.91 0.98
C GLN A 178 -3.88 7.44 0.82
N GLU A 179 -3.10 7.09 -0.21
CA GLU A 179 -2.63 5.72 -0.39
C GLU A 179 -1.71 5.26 0.74
N ALA A 180 -0.81 6.12 1.21
CA ALA A 180 0.06 5.82 2.34
C ALA A 180 -0.75 5.55 3.63
N ALA A 181 -1.81 6.32 3.89
CA ALA A 181 -2.69 6.12 5.04
C ALA A 181 -3.42 4.77 4.96
N VAL A 182 -4.02 4.44 3.81
CA VAL A 182 -4.71 3.15 3.60
C VAL A 182 -3.73 1.97 3.70
N ALA A 183 -2.53 2.11 3.15
CA ALA A 183 -1.50 1.08 3.24
C ALA A 183 -1.04 0.85 4.69
N HIS A 184 -0.93 1.92 5.48
CA HIS A 184 -0.59 1.84 6.90
C HIS A 184 -1.66 1.10 7.70
N GLU A 185 -2.93 1.45 7.53
CA GLU A 185 -4.05 0.80 8.22
C GLU A 185 -4.16 -0.70 7.87
N ARG A 186 -4.03 -1.04 6.58
CA ARG A 186 -4.00 -2.45 6.14
C ARG A 186 -2.86 -3.23 6.76
N ARG A 187 -1.68 -2.62 6.88
CA ARG A 187 -0.51 -3.22 7.50
C ARG A 187 -0.74 -3.52 8.98
N GLU A 188 -1.30 -2.58 9.73
CA GLU A 188 -1.62 -2.81 11.14
C GLU A 188 -2.63 -3.95 11.30
N LEU A 189 -3.68 -3.98 10.49
CA LEU A 189 -4.69 -5.03 10.55
C LEU A 189 -4.10 -6.41 10.20
N MET A 190 -3.21 -6.47 9.21
CA MET A 190 -2.53 -7.71 8.82
C MET A 190 -1.66 -8.25 9.97
N VAL A 191 -0.85 -7.39 10.60
CA VAL A 191 -0.03 -7.78 11.76
C VAL A 191 -0.91 -8.26 12.92
N ARG A 192 -1.98 -7.52 13.25
CA ARG A 192 -2.92 -7.91 14.32
C ARG A 192 -3.56 -9.27 14.06
N ARG A 193 -4.05 -9.50 12.83
CA ARG A 193 -4.64 -10.79 12.44
C ARG A 193 -3.65 -11.95 12.49
N ALA A 194 -2.42 -11.74 12.02
CA ALA A 194 -1.37 -12.76 12.05
C ALA A 194 -1.03 -13.17 13.49
N VAL A 195 -0.85 -12.19 14.39
CA VAL A 195 -0.58 -12.44 15.82
C VAL A 195 -1.74 -13.18 16.49
N ALA A 196 -2.98 -12.74 16.26
CA ALA A 196 -4.16 -13.38 16.83
C ALA A 196 -4.34 -14.83 16.36
N HIS A 197 -4.09 -15.10 15.07
CA HIS A 197 -4.19 -16.44 14.50
C HIS A 197 -3.17 -17.40 15.13
N THR A 198 -1.88 -17.04 15.12
CA THR A 198 -0.83 -17.90 15.69
C THR A 198 -1.02 -18.11 17.18
N ALA A 199 -1.43 -17.08 17.94
CA ALA A 199 -1.70 -17.25 19.36
C ALA A 199 -2.86 -18.22 19.64
N ALA A 200 -3.92 -18.21 18.81
CA ALA A 200 -5.02 -19.16 18.92
C ALA A 200 -4.59 -20.60 18.61
N GLU A 201 -3.72 -20.80 17.61
CA GLU A 201 -3.16 -22.12 17.27
C GLU A 201 -2.22 -22.65 18.35
N ASP A 202 -1.34 -21.80 18.89
CA ASP A 202 -0.45 -22.14 20.00
C ASP A 202 -1.26 -22.53 21.24
N ALA A 203 -2.32 -21.76 21.56
CA ALA A 203 -3.22 -22.06 22.67
C ALA A 203 -3.93 -23.40 22.51
N ARG A 204 -4.46 -23.70 21.31
CA ARG A 204 -5.10 -24.99 21.02
C ARG A 204 -4.12 -26.15 21.18
N THR A 205 -2.91 -26.02 20.63
CA THR A 205 -1.91 -27.10 20.68
C THR A 205 -1.49 -27.40 22.12
N LEU A 206 -1.27 -26.37 22.94
CA LEU A 206 -0.96 -26.53 24.37
C LEU A 206 -2.13 -27.15 25.15
N HIS A 207 -3.37 -26.77 24.82
CA HIS A 207 -4.55 -27.36 25.42
C HIS A 207 -4.64 -28.86 25.13
N ASP A 208 -4.46 -29.25 23.87
CA ASP A 208 -4.64 -30.61 23.41
C ASP A 208 -3.53 -31.57 23.86
N THR A 209 -2.32 -31.04 24.02
CA THR A 209 -1.13 -31.79 24.45
C THR A 209 -0.92 -31.68 25.96
N MET A 210 -0.28 -30.62 26.44
CA MET A 210 0.20 -30.50 27.81
C MET A 210 -0.92 -30.45 28.84
N ILE A 211 -1.93 -29.60 28.63
CA ILE A 211 -3.01 -29.41 29.62
C ILE A 211 -3.83 -30.69 29.73
N ASN A 212 -4.27 -31.25 28.61
CA ASN A 212 -5.02 -32.49 28.60
C ASN A 212 -4.25 -33.67 29.23
N THR A 213 -2.95 -33.78 28.98
CA THR A 213 -2.13 -34.87 29.54
C THR A 213 -1.82 -34.67 31.01
N LEU A 214 -1.49 -33.45 31.46
CA LEU A 214 -1.32 -33.12 32.88
C LEU A 214 -2.63 -33.33 33.65
N SER A 215 -3.76 -32.91 33.10
CA SER A 215 -5.08 -33.08 33.73
C SER A 215 -5.44 -34.56 33.86
N ALA A 216 -5.14 -35.38 32.85
CA ALA A 216 -5.35 -36.82 32.88
C ALA A 216 -4.51 -37.52 33.98
N VAL A 217 -3.27 -37.07 34.20
CA VAL A 217 -2.42 -37.58 35.29
C VAL A 217 -2.89 -37.07 36.65
N ALA A 218 -3.22 -35.79 36.76
CA ALA A 218 -3.68 -35.14 37.99
C ALA A 218 -4.96 -35.77 38.56
N SER A 219 -5.93 -36.08 37.69
CA SER A 219 -7.22 -36.65 38.07
C SER A 219 -7.16 -38.11 38.51
N GLY A 220 -6.05 -38.82 38.27
CA GLY A 220 -5.83 -40.18 38.81
C GLY A 220 -6.83 -41.25 38.34
N GLY A 221 -7.53 -41.00 37.22
CA GLY A 221 -8.57 -41.90 36.68
C GLY A 221 -8.01 -43.18 36.04
N GLY A 222 -8.86 -43.94 35.34
CA GLY A 222 -8.51 -45.23 34.73
C GLY A 222 -7.28 -45.22 33.80
N ALA A 223 -6.95 -44.06 33.21
CA ALA A 223 -5.77 -43.85 32.39
C ALA A 223 -4.44 -43.95 33.16
N VAL A 224 -4.43 -43.78 34.49
CA VAL A 224 -3.22 -43.85 35.34
C VAL A 224 -2.95 -45.29 35.83
N ARG A 225 -3.87 -46.24 35.57
CA ARG A 225 -3.68 -47.68 35.90
C ARG A 225 -2.72 -48.39 34.95
N ASP A 226 -2.55 -47.88 33.73
CA ASP A 226 -1.56 -48.35 32.77
C ASP A 226 -0.43 -47.31 32.65
N THR A 227 0.57 -47.48 33.50
CA THR A 227 1.74 -46.59 33.57
C THR A 227 2.48 -46.54 32.23
N ALA A 228 2.49 -47.61 31.43
CA ALA A 228 3.19 -47.64 30.15
C ALA A 228 2.51 -46.72 29.12
N LEU A 229 1.17 -46.74 29.06
CA LEU A 229 0.38 -45.89 28.16
C LEU A 229 0.55 -44.38 28.50
N VAL A 230 0.60 -44.04 29.79
CA VAL A 230 0.85 -42.66 30.24
C VAL A 230 2.24 -42.19 29.83
N ARG A 231 3.27 -43.04 29.98
CA ARG A 231 4.65 -42.71 29.60
C ARG A 231 4.78 -42.47 28.10
N GLU A 232 4.16 -43.31 27.27
CA GLU A 232 4.16 -43.14 25.81
C GLU A 232 3.46 -41.83 25.40
N ARG A 233 2.34 -41.50 26.04
CA ARG A 233 1.61 -40.25 25.80
C ARG A 233 2.45 -39.03 26.19
N CYS A 234 3.05 -39.03 27.38
CA CYS A 234 3.97 -37.96 27.81
C CYS A 234 5.14 -37.80 26.83
N ALA A 235 5.77 -38.89 26.38
CA ALA A 235 6.87 -38.84 25.41
C ALA A 235 6.47 -38.26 24.06
N ARG A 236 5.22 -38.52 23.62
CA ARG A 236 4.67 -37.95 22.39
C ARG A 236 4.43 -36.46 22.52
N ASP A 237 3.74 -36.04 23.57
CA ASP A 237 3.36 -34.63 23.76
C ASP A 237 4.59 -33.75 24.01
N VAL A 238 5.59 -34.25 24.73
CA VAL A 238 6.91 -33.60 24.90
C VAL A 238 7.57 -33.33 23.54
N ARG A 239 7.63 -34.33 22.65
CA ARG A 239 8.20 -34.16 21.30
C ARG A 239 7.43 -33.16 20.45
N THR A 240 6.10 -33.18 20.51
CA THR A 240 5.25 -32.25 19.76
C THR A 240 5.49 -30.81 20.20
N VAL A 241 5.52 -30.56 21.50
CA VAL A 241 5.70 -29.19 22.03
C VAL A 241 7.14 -28.69 21.85
N GLU A 242 8.15 -29.54 22.01
CA GLU A 242 9.55 -29.16 21.75
C GLU A 242 9.79 -28.79 20.30
N ALA A 243 9.24 -29.58 19.37
CA ALA A 243 9.32 -29.24 17.96
C ALA A 243 8.65 -27.88 17.65
N GLN A 244 7.62 -27.49 18.41
CA GLN A 244 6.95 -26.19 18.29
C GLN A 244 7.82 -25.05 18.84
N LEU A 245 8.39 -25.26 20.03
CA LEU A 245 9.19 -24.27 20.75
C LEU A 245 10.52 -23.97 20.05
N GLU A 246 11.12 -24.97 19.41
CA GLU A 246 12.36 -24.81 18.63
C GLU A 246 12.11 -24.18 17.25
N GLY A 247 10.87 -23.77 16.95
CA GLY A 247 10.48 -23.29 15.61
C GLY A 247 10.59 -24.36 14.53
N ARG A 248 10.76 -25.63 14.93
CA ARG A 248 10.96 -26.77 14.02
C ARG A 248 9.66 -27.32 13.46
N LEU A 249 8.49 -26.95 13.98
CA LEU A 249 7.20 -27.33 13.39
C LEU A 249 6.82 -26.50 12.17
N ASP A 250 7.41 -25.32 11.97
CA ASP A 250 7.34 -24.59 10.68
C ASP A 250 8.41 -25.11 9.67
N GLY A 251 9.20 -26.14 10.03
CA GLY A 251 10.25 -26.72 9.18
C GLY A 251 10.39 -28.24 9.21
N ARG A 252 9.39 -28.99 9.73
CA ARG A 252 9.41 -30.47 9.80
C ARG A 252 8.14 -31.16 9.33
N LEU A 253 7.34 -30.47 8.53
CA LEU A 253 6.79 -31.13 7.35
C LEU A 253 7.80 -30.80 6.26
N ASP A 254 8.58 -31.80 5.84
CA ASP A 254 9.64 -31.68 4.84
C ASP A 254 9.35 -30.58 3.81
N ASP A 255 10.26 -29.62 3.67
CA ASP A 255 10.42 -28.70 2.53
C ASP A 255 10.75 -29.46 1.22
N ALA A 256 10.26 -30.69 1.09
CA ALA A 256 10.00 -31.29 -0.20
C ALA A 256 8.62 -30.77 -0.63
N PRO A 257 8.52 -29.77 -1.53
CA PRO A 257 7.26 -29.56 -2.26
C PRO A 257 6.91 -30.92 -2.85
N GLY A 258 5.73 -31.47 -2.50
CA GLY A 258 5.35 -32.78 -3.01
C GLY A 258 4.30 -33.59 -2.26
N PHE A 259 3.67 -34.49 -3.02
CA PHE A 259 2.72 -35.50 -2.57
C PHE A 259 3.44 -36.80 -2.20
N ARG A 260 4.28 -36.77 -1.16
CA ARG A 260 4.86 -38.00 -0.60
C ARG A 260 3.96 -38.56 0.49
N LEU A 261 3.35 -39.71 0.21
CA LEU A 261 2.41 -40.39 1.13
C LEU A 261 3.05 -41.57 1.87
N ALA A 262 4.36 -41.78 1.72
CA ALA A 262 5.08 -42.86 2.38
C ALA A 262 4.82 -42.87 3.92
N PRO A 263 4.53 -44.05 4.50
CA PRO A 263 4.24 -44.16 5.92
C PRO A 263 5.50 -43.92 6.75
N THR A 264 5.51 -42.87 7.57
CA THR A 264 6.56 -42.62 8.55
C THR A 264 6.19 -43.37 9.83
N GLU A 265 6.87 -44.50 10.06
CA GLU A 265 6.96 -45.28 11.31
C GLU A 265 5.77 -45.16 12.29
N ALA A 266 4.71 -45.96 12.08
CA ALA A 266 3.67 -46.17 13.08
C ALA A 266 4.15 -47.13 14.19
N ALA A 267 3.71 -46.93 15.43
CA ALA A 267 4.10 -47.70 16.63
C ALA A 267 3.71 -49.19 16.63
N ARG A 268 2.96 -49.64 15.61
CA ARG A 268 2.79 -51.05 15.24
C ARG A 268 2.98 -51.16 13.72
N PRO A 269 3.70 -52.18 13.21
CA PRO A 269 3.82 -52.39 11.78
C PRO A 269 2.48 -52.88 11.24
N LEU A 270 1.59 -51.97 10.90
CA LEU A 270 0.42 -52.27 10.09
C LEU A 270 0.88 -52.32 8.63
N ASP A 271 0.60 -53.41 7.92
CA ASP A 271 1.02 -53.54 6.53
C ASP A 271 0.19 -52.59 5.65
N VAL A 272 0.85 -51.69 4.90
CA VAL A 272 0.16 -50.69 4.07
C VAL A 272 0.21 -51.13 2.62
N HIS A 273 -0.91 -51.61 2.10
CA HIS A 273 -1.05 -52.05 0.72
C HIS A 273 -1.45 -50.87 -0.15
N ARG A 274 -0.47 -50.26 -0.80
CA ARG A 274 -0.69 -49.15 -1.73
C ARG A 274 -1.08 -49.66 -3.12
N ARG A 275 -2.07 -49.03 -3.75
CA ARG A 275 -2.49 -49.25 -5.14
C ARG A 275 -2.65 -47.92 -5.87
N GLY A 276 -2.37 -47.93 -7.17
CA GLY A 276 -2.44 -46.76 -8.04
C GLY A 276 -1.13 -45.97 -8.11
N LEU A 277 -1.19 -44.64 -8.14
CA LEU A 277 -0.07 -43.75 -8.41
C LEU A 277 1.04 -43.85 -7.34
N THR A 278 2.30 -43.91 -7.80
CA THR A 278 3.50 -43.84 -6.94
C THR A 278 3.78 -42.41 -6.50
N ASP A 279 4.61 -42.21 -5.46
CA ASP A 279 4.96 -40.87 -4.98
C ASP A 279 5.61 -40.01 -6.08
N ASP A 280 6.47 -40.61 -6.92
CA ASP A 280 7.09 -39.92 -8.05
C ASP A 280 6.07 -39.45 -9.11
N GLN A 281 4.99 -40.22 -9.32
CA GLN A 281 3.92 -39.86 -10.25
C GLN A 281 2.96 -38.83 -9.67
N LEU A 282 2.76 -38.84 -8.36
CA LEU A 282 1.97 -37.86 -7.61
C LEU A 282 2.63 -36.48 -7.59
N GLU A 283 3.96 -36.44 -7.62
CA GLU A 283 4.74 -35.20 -7.68
C GLU A 283 4.39 -34.34 -8.91
N HIS A 284 4.09 -34.97 -10.04
CA HIS A 284 3.67 -34.28 -11.28
C HIS A 284 2.38 -33.47 -11.09
N TYR A 285 1.54 -33.84 -10.12
CA TYR A 285 0.29 -33.16 -9.82
C TYR A 285 0.43 -32.10 -8.71
N ALA A 286 1.55 -32.09 -7.97
CA ALA A 286 1.80 -31.09 -6.92
C ALA A 286 1.86 -29.65 -7.49
N ALA A 287 2.38 -29.49 -8.71
CA ALA A 287 2.43 -28.21 -9.41
C ALA A 287 1.05 -27.69 -9.88
N ARG A 288 0.01 -28.52 -9.83
CA ARG A 288 -1.35 -28.20 -10.32
C ARG A 288 -2.33 -27.80 -9.21
N VAL A 289 -1.87 -27.77 -7.96
CA VAL A 289 -2.68 -27.44 -6.78
C VAL A 289 -2.00 -26.35 -5.97
N SER A 290 -2.77 -25.55 -5.21
CA SER A 290 -2.20 -24.51 -4.34
C SER A 290 -1.24 -25.10 -3.29
N GLY A 291 -0.17 -24.38 -2.93
CA GLY A 291 0.94 -24.89 -2.11
C GLY A 291 0.59 -25.46 -0.73
N SER A 292 -0.59 -25.15 -0.17
CA SER A 292 -1.08 -25.73 1.10
C SER A 292 -1.72 -27.12 0.94
N VAL A 293 -2.16 -27.49 -0.28
CA VAL A 293 -2.95 -28.71 -0.55
C VAL A 293 -2.13 -30.00 -0.39
N PRO A 294 -0.93 -30.15 -0.97
CA PRO A 294 -0.13 -31.37 -0.81
C PRO A 294 0.19 -31.68 0.67
N THR A 295 0.48 -30.64 1.44
CA THR A 295 0.74 -30.71 2.88
C THR A 295 -0.50 -31.16 3.66
N ALA A 296 -1.67 -30.61 3.33
CA ALA A 296 -2.94 -31.00 3.96
C ALA A 296 -3.32 -32.45 3.65
N VAL A 297 -3.15 -32.90 2.40
CA VAL A 297 -3.42 -34.31 2.00
C VAL A 297 -2.49 -35.27 2.74
N ARG A 298 -1.19 -34.98 2.78
CA ARG A 298 -0.21 -35.79 3.51
C ARG A 298 -0.56 -35.90 5.00
N GLY A 299 -0.88 -34.77 5.64
CA GLY A 299 -1.29 -34.74 7.04
C GLY A 299 -2.58 -35.54 7.30
N ALA A 300 -3.55 -35.47 6.39
CA ALA A 300 -4.79 -36.24 6.46
C ALA A 300 -4.53 -37.76 6.35
N VAL A 301 -3.75 -38.19 5.36
CA VAL A 301 -3.43 -39.62 5.14
C VAL A 301 -2.66 -40.20 6.32
N HIS A 302 -1.65 -39.50 6.83
CA HIS A 302 -0.89 -39.95 8.01
C HIS A 302 -1.77 -40.13 9.24
N GLU A 303 -2.69 -39.19 9.49
CA GLU A 303 -3.62 -39.29 10.60
C GLU A 303 -4.59 -40.47 10.43
N LEU A 304 -5.08 -40.71 9.21
CA LEU A 304 -5.95 -41.84 8.89
C LEU A 304 -5.24 -43.18 9.13
N LEU A 305 -4.02 -43.34 8.64
CA LEU A 305 -3.19 -44.53 8.88
C LEU A 305 -2.92 -44.75 10.38
N ARG A 306 -2.64 -43.66 11.11
CA ARG A 306 -2.43 -43.71 12.56
C ARG A 306 -3.69 -44.16 13.32
N ASN A 307 -4.86 -43.70 12.90
CA ASN A 307 -6.12 -44.09 13.50
C ASN A 307 -6.45 -45.56 13.21
N ALA A 308 -6.21 -46.02 11.99
CA ALA A 308 -6.33 -47.44 11.65
C ALA A 308 -5.38 -48.31 12.51
N ALA A 309 -4.11 -47.92 12.66
CA ALA A 309 -3.14 -48.67 13.46
C ALA A 309 -3.49 -48.76 14.96
N LYS A 310 -4.15 -47.72 15.51
CA LYS A 310 -4.55 -47.68 16.93
C LYS A 310 -5.89 -48.32 17.22
N HIS A 311 -6.83 -48.25 16.28
CA HIS A 311 -8.25 -48.51 16.57
C HIS A 311 -8.89 -49.58 15.68
N SER A 312 -8.34 -49.88 14.49
CA SER A 312 -8.99 -50.83 13.57
C SER A 312 -8.86 -52.27 14.04
N GLY A 313 -7.69 -52.68 14.57
CA GLY A 313 -7.38 -54.09 14.79
C GLY A 313 -7.23 -54.91 13.50
N ALA A 314 -7.18 -54.27 12.33
CA ALA A 314 -6.97 -54.93 11.04
C ALA A 314 -5.50 -55.33 10.83
N ASP A 315 -5.26 -56.38 10.04
CA ASP A 315 -3.90 -56.87 9.72
C ASP A 315 -3.18 -55.96 8.70
N TYR A 316 -3.93 -55.30 7.83
CA TYR A 316 -3.41 -54.40 6.79
C TYR A 316 -4.39 -53.25 6.50
N VAL A 317 -3.87 -52.17 5.90
CA VAL A 317 -4.63 -51.01 5.42
C VAL A 317 -4.37 -50.80 3.93
N ARG A 318 -5.42 -50.53 3.16
CA ARG A 318 -5.34 -50.19 1.74
C ARG A 318 -5.26 -48.68 1.54
N LEU A 319 -4.24 -48.24 0.80
CA LEU A 319 -4.07 -46.86 0.32
C LEU A 319 -4.22 -46.82 -1.20
N ASP A 320 -5.36 -46.36 -1.69
CA ASP A 320 -5.68 -46.27 -3.12
C ASP A 320 -5.50 -44.83 -3.60
N VAL A 321 -4.62 -44.60 -4.58
CA VAL A 321 -4.36 -43.24 -5.12
C VAL A 321 -4.52 -43.24 -6.63
N HIS A 322 -5.47 -42.47 -7.16
CA HIS A 322 -5.71 -42.39 -8.61
C HIS A 322 -6.24 -41.02 -9.00
N VAL A 323 -6.16 -40.69 -10.28
CA VAL A 323 -6.77 -39.48 -10.84
C VAL A 323 -7.98 -39.90 -11.65
N ASP A 324 -9.11 -39.25 -11.39
CA ASP A 324 -10.34 -39.38 -12.17
C ASP A 324 -10.68 -38.00 -12.77
N GLY A 325 -10.48 -37.86 -14.08
CA GLY A 325 -10.62 -36.58 -14.78
C GLY A 325 -9.69 -35.49 -14.23
N SER A 326 -10.27 -34.44 -13.64
CA SER A 326 -9.57 -33.31 -13.01
C SER A 326 -9.49 -33.41 -11.49
N VAL A 327 -9.75 -34.58 -10.90
CA VAL A 327 -9.74 -34.80 -9.45
C VAL A 327 -8.75 -35.89 -9.08
N LEU A 328 -7.80 -35.58 -8.21
CA LEU A 328 -6.96 -36.56 -7.54
C LEU A 328 -7.73 -37.15 -6.35
N ILE A 329 -7.86 -38.48 -6.32
CA ILE A 329 -8.59 -39.23 -5.30
C ILE A 329 -7.59 -40.03 -4.46
N VAL A 330 -7.63 -39.84 -3.14
CA VAL A 330 -6.82 -40.58 -2.17
C VAL A 330 -7.75 -41.29 -1.19
N GLY A 331 -7.77 -42.61 -1.25
CA GLY A 331 -8.57 -43.48 -0.40
C GLY A 331 -7.73 -44.22 0.64
N VAL A 332 -8.17 -44.21 1.91
CA VAL A 332 -7.59 -45.04 2.98
C VAL A 332 -8.69 -45.95 3.51
N SER A 333 -8.49 -47.27 3.49
CA SER A 333 -9.47 -48.23 3.98
C SER A 333 -8.87 -49.37 4.81
N ASP A 334 -9.56 -49.74 5.89
CA ASP A 334 -9.26 -50.89 6.74
C ASP A 334 -10.49 -51.80 6.87
N ASP A 335 -10.23 -53.09 7.09
CA ASP A 335 -11.27 -54.11 7.33
C ASP A 335 -11.43 -54.40 8.84
N GLY A 336 -11.20 -53.40 9.69
CA GLY A 336 -11.17 -53.53 11.14
C GLY A 336 -12.52 -53.40 11.84
N ALA A 337 -12.46 -53.07 13.13
CA ALA A 337 -13.63 -53.01 14.03
C ALA A 337 -14.67 -51.95 13.63
N GLY A 338 -14.31 -50.92 12.85
CA GLY A 338 -15.20 -49.83 12.46
C GLY A 338 -15.84 -49.08 13.65
N PHE A 339 -16.71 -48.10 13.36
CA PHE A 339 -17.45 -47.38 14.40
C PHE A 339 -18.85 -46.96 13.93
N ASP A 340 -19.71 -46.56 14.87
CA ASP A 340 -21.14 -46.28 14.63
C ASP A 340 -21.44 -44.92 13.97
N GLY A 341 -20.40 -44.20 13.52
CA GLY A 341 -20.53 -42.93 12.81
C GLY A 341 -21.06 -41.76 13.63
N ARG A 342 -21.29 -41.92 14.95
CA ARG A 342 -21.82 -40.83 15.79
C ARG A 342 -20.70 -39.86 16.20
N PRO A 343 -20.85 -38.54 15.97
CA PRO A 343 -19.85 -37.57 16.41
C PRO A 343 -19.80 -37.49 17.94
N ILE A 344 -18.64 -37.75 18.53
CA ILE A 344 -18.36 -37.54 19.96
C ILE A 344 -17.69 -36.17 20.11
N PRO A 345 -18.26 -35.22 20.87
CA PRO A 345 -17.68 -33.90 21.07
C PRO A 345 -16.28 -33.99 21.71
N GLY A 346 -15.29 -33.34 21.10
CA GLY A 346 -13.93 -33.21 21.64
C GLY A 346 -13.03 -34.44 21.49
N ARG A 347 -13.47 -35.50 20.81
CA ARG A 347 -12.64 -36.66 20.42
C ARG A 347 -13.18 -37.31 19.14
N GLY A 348 -12.61 -36.98 17.98
CA GLY A 348 -12.94 -37.70 16.76
C GLY A 348 -12.16 -37.31 15.50
N LEU A 349 -12.15 -38.24 14.55
CA LEU A 349 -11.65 -38.12 13.17
C LEU A 349 -12.25 -36.90 12.41
N ALA A 350 -13.46 -36.50 12.81
CA ALA A 350 -14.23 -35.41 12.22
C ALA A 350 -13.65 -34.01 12.50
N GLU A 351 -12.97 -33.79 13.63
CA GLU A 351 -12.37 -32.49 13.95
C GLU A 351 -10.91 -32.42 13.51
N SER A 352 -10.16 -33.52 13.58
CA SER A 352 -8.73 -33.50 13.27
C SER A 352 -8.43 -33.65 11.77
N VAL A 353 -9.22 -34.34 10.96
CA VAL A 353 -8.88 -34.54 9.53
C VAL A 353 -9.84 -33.80 8.61
N VAL A 354 -11.14 -33.89 8.87
CA VAL A 354 -12.17 -33.33 7.98
C VAL A 354 -12.16 -31.81 7.96
N ALA A 355 -12.01 -31.15 9.12
CA ALA A 355 -11.95 -29.68 9.20
C ALA A 355 -10.71 -29.13 8.46
N ARG A 356 -9.51 -29.65 8.78
CA ARG A 356 -8.25 -29.24 8.14
C ARG A 356 -8.23 -29.50 6.63
N ALA A 357 -8.79 -30.62 6.17
CA ALA A 357 -8.88 -30.93 4.75
C ALA A 357 -9.85 -29.98 4.02
N ARG A 358 -11.01 -29.70 4.60
CA ARG A 358 -11.98 -28.75 4.01
C ARG A 358 -11.46 -27.32 3.96
N ASP A 359 -10.73 -26.87 4.97
CA ASP A 359 -10.08 -25.54 4.97
C ASP A 359 -9.04 -25.40 3.85
N ALA A 360 -8.41 -26.51 3.45
CA ALA A 360 -7.53 -26.60 2.28
C ALA A 360 -8.29 -26.85 0.96
N GLY A 361 -9.62 -26.85 0.96
CA GLY A 361 -10.45 -27.06 -0.22
C GLY A 361 -10.54 -28.52 -0.70
N ILE A 362 -10.25 -29.48 0.18
CA ILE A 362 -10.31 -30.93 -0.08
C ILE A 362 -11.65 -31.48 0.42
N ASP A 363 -12.36 -32.20 -0.44
CA ASP A 363 -13.60 -32.88 -0.05
C ASP A 363 -13.29 -34.22 0.62
N VAL A 364 -13.96 -34.50 1.74
CA VAL A 364 -13.74 -35.71 2.55
C VAL A 364 -15.03 -36.47 2.76
N ALA A 365 -15.03 -37.75 2.41
CA ALA A 365 -16.13 -38.69 2.66
C ALA A 365 -15.64 -39.86 3.52
N ILE A 366 -16.38 -40.20 4.58
CA ILE A 366 -16.06 -41.32 5.47
C ILE A 366 -17.23 -42.30 5.45
N ARG A 367 -16.94 -43.59 5.26
CA ARG A 367 -17.88 -44.71 5.39
C ARG A 367 -17.35 -45.67 6.43
N THR A 368 -18.15 -45.96 7.46
CA THR A 368 -17.79 -46.93 8.50
C THR A 368 -19.06 -47.54 9.09
N ALA A 369 -18.95 -48.75 9.61
CA ALA A 369 -19.94 -49.36 10.49
C ALA A 369 -19.23 -50.34 11.45
N PRO A 370 -19.77 -50.58 12.66
CA PRO A 370 -19.21 -51.57 13.58
C PRO A 370 -19.09 -52.95 12.93
N GLY A 371 -17.89 -53.54 12.97
CA GLY A 371 -17.54 -54.82 12.35
C GLY A 371 -17.29 -54.79 10.85
N ALA A 372 -17.40 -53.63 10.17
CA ALA A 372 -17.25 -53.51 8.71
C ALA A 372 -16.06 -52.63 8.29
N GLY A 373 -15.19 -52.24 9.24
CA GLY A 373 -14.04 -51.40 8.96
C GLY A 373 -14.35 -49.91 8.75
N THR A 374 -13.35 -49.17 8.26
CA THR A 374 -13.45 -47.74 7.95
C THR A 374 -12.84 -47.46 6.58
N ALA A 375 -13.56 -46.70 5.74
CA ALA A 375 -13.07 -46.21 4.45
C ALA A 375 -13.22 -44.70 4.37
N THR A 376 -12.12 -43.99 4.14
CA THR A 376 -12.09 -42.53 3.96
C THR A 376 -11.59 -42.19 2.56
N THR A 377 -12.27 -41.27 1.89
CA THR A 377 -11.92 -40.79 0.54
C THR A 377 -11.70 -39.28 0.60
N LEU A 378 -10.52 -38.84 0.14
CA LEU A 378 -10.14 -37.45 -0.08
C LEU A 378 -10.22 -37.16 -1.58
N SER A 379 -10.91 -36.08 -1.96
CA SER A 379 -11.06 -35.63 -3.35
C SER A 379 -10.44 -34.24 -3.52
N ILE A 380 -9.42 -34.15 -4.38
CA ILE A 380 -8.60 -32.95 -4.59
C ILE A 380 -8.75 -32.45 -6.04
N PRO A 381 -9.38 -31.28 -6.27
CA PRO A 381 -9.44 -30.68 -7.60
C PRO A 381 -8.05 -30.22 -8.10
N LEU A 382 -7.63 -30.69 -9.28
CA LEU A 382 -6.32 -30.46 -9.89
C LEU A 382 -6.23 -29.18 -10.76
N ASP A 383 -7.24 -28.31 -10.71
CA ASP A 383 -7.27 -27.04 -11.47
C ASP A 383 -7.33 -25.81 -10.55
N ARG A 384 -7.22 -26.00 -9.22
CA ARG A 384 -7.15 -24.91 -8.24
C ARG A 384 -5.71 -24.47 -8.03
N VAL A 385 -5.16 -23.76 -9.00
CA VAL A 385 -4.21 -22.69 -8.68
C VAL A 385 -5.07 -21.58 -8.06
N SER A 386 -5.33 -21.66 -6.75
CA SER A 386 -5.97 -20.53 -6.07
C SER A 386 -5.00 -19.34 -6.15
N PRO A 387 -5.38 -18.21 -6.77
CA PRO A 387 -4.55 -17.02 -6.83
C PRO A 387 -4.54 -16.37 -5.45
N ALA A 388 -3.80 -16.97 -4.50
CA ALA A 388 -3.37 -16.30 -3.28
C ALA A 388 -2.12 -15.42 -3.54
N ALA A 389 -1.61 -15.42 -4.78
CA ALA A 389 -0.88 -14.29 -5.32
C ALA A 389 -1.91 -13.34 -5.95
N ALA A 390 -2.02 -12.14 -5.38
CA ALA A 390 -2.95 -11.08 -5.77
C ALA A 390 -3.20 -10.99 -7.28
N ASP A 391 -4.46 -10.96 -7.69
CA ASP A 391 -4.90 -10.70 -9.06
C ASP A 391 -4.20 -9.42 -9.60
N PRO A 392 -3.33 -9.54 -10.62
CA PRO A 392 -2.74 -8.36 -11.27
C PRO A 392 -3.81 -7.52 -11.99
N GLU A 393 -4.90 -8.14 -12.45
CA GLU A 393 -5.97 -7.47 -13.21
C GLU A 393 -6.89 -6.61 -12.32
N ALA A 394 -7.18 -7.04 -11.08
CA ALA A 394 -7.94 -6.22 -10.15
C ALA A 394 -7.15 -4.98 -9.69
N ASN A 395 -5.83 -5.11 -9.50
CA ASN A 395 -4.97 -4.03 -9.01
C ASN A 395 -4.55 -3.01 -10.08
N THR A 396 -4.45 -3.41 -11.35
CA THR A 396 -4.20 -2.48 -12.48
C THR A 396 -5.39 -1.55 -12.74
N THR A 397 -6.59 -1.98 -12.38
CA THR A 397 -7.82 -1.19 -12.53
C THR A 397 -7.83 0.03 -11.59
N ASP A 398 -7.38 -0.11 -10.34
CA ASP A 398 -7.29 1.00 -9.38
C ASP A 398 -6.27 2.06 -9.82
N ALA A 399 -5.08 1.63 -10.26
CA ALA A 399 -4.03 2.49 -10.80
C ALA A 399 -4.51 3.32 -11.99
N ALA A 400 -5.17 2.66 -12.95
CA ALA A 400 -5.70 3.30 -14.15
C ALA A 400 -6.82 4.31 -13.81
N VAL A 401 -7.63 4.04 -12.79
CA VAL A 401 -8.65 4.98 -12.31
C VAL A 401 -8.01 6.21 -11.68
N VAL A 402 -6.99 6.04 -10.83
CA VAL A 402 -6.24 7.15 -10.21
C VAL A 402 -5.53 7.99 -11.27
N VAL A 403 -4.80 7.37 -12.20
CA VAL A 403 -4.14 8.06 -13.31
C VAL A 403 -5.16 8.79 -14.19
N GLY A 404 -6.32 8.18 -14.46
CA GLY A 404 -7.43 8.82 -15.18
C GLY A 404 -8.03 10.02 -14.44
N GLN A 405 -8.10 9.99 -13.12
CA GLN A 405 -8.50 11.15 -12.32
C GLN A 405 -7.45 12.26 -12.38
N ILE A 406 -6.16 11.94 -12.24
CA ILE A 406 -5.07 12.91 -12.35
C ILE A 406 -5.10 13.61 -13.72
N LYS A 407 -5.26 12.86 -14.81
CA LYS A 407 -5.36 13.41 -16.18
C LYS A 407 -6.55 14.35 -16.35
N ARG A 408 -7.71 14.00 -15.80
CA ARG A 408 -8.91 14.86 -15.84
C ARG A 408 -8.71 16.14 -15.03
N THR A 409 -8.20 16.03 -13.82
CA THR A 409 -7.91 17.20 -12.98
C THR A 409 -6.88 18.11 -13.65
N ALA A 410 -5.83 17.52 -14.25
CA ALA A 410 -4.83 18.26 -15.03
C ALA A 410 -5.46 19.01 -16.21
N CYS A 411 -6.37 18.37 -16.95
CA CYS A 411 -7.11 18.99 -18.05
C CYS A 411 -7.94 20.20 -17.58
N TRP A 412 -8.62 20.12 -16.43
CA TRP A 412 -9.41 21.23 -15.91
C TRP A 412 -8.55 22.39 -15.40
N ILE A 413 -7.45 22.09 -14.69
CA ILE A 413 -6.48 23.11 -14.27
C ILE A 413 -5.90 23.80 -15.51
N TRP A 414 -5.52 23.03 -16.54
CA TRP A 414 -5.03 23.56 -17.80
C TRP A 414 -6.03 24.51 -18.48
N ALA A 415 -7.29 24.07 -18.63
CA ALA A 415 -8.35 24.85 -19.24
C ALA A 415 -8.57 26.18 -18.48
N ALA A 416 -8.63 26.13 -17.16
CA ALA A 416 -8.82 27.33 -16.33
C ALA A 416 -7.63 28.28 -16.43
N VAL A 417 -6.41 27.76 -16.31
CA VAL A 417 -5.16 28.53 -16.35
C VAL A 417 -4.95 29.19 -17.71
N LEU A 418 -5.13 28.46 -18.82
CA LEU A 418 -4.95 29.05 -20.16
C LEU A 418 -6.07 30.02 -20.55
N THR A 419 -7.30 29.81 -20.08
CA THR A 419 -8.36 30.80 -20.29
C THR A 419 -8.06 32.09 -19.53
N ALA A 420 -7.58 31.99 -18.29
CA ALA A 420 -7.16 33.15 -17.50
C ALA A 420 -5.94 33.86 -18.11
N PHE A 421 -4.94 33.10 -18.59
CA PHE A 421 -3.81 33.65 -19.32
C PHE A 421 -4.25 34.38 -20.59
N GLY A 422 -5.16 33.81 -21.38
CA GLY A 422 -5.70 34.46 -22.57
C GLY A 422 -6.41 35.78 -22.26
N LEU A 423 -7.21 35.81 -21.20
CA LEU A 423 -7.84 37.05 -20.74
C LEU A 423 -6.80 38.10 -20.32
N ALA A 424 -5.77 37.68 -19.58
CA ALA A 424 -4.67 38.57 -19.20
C ALA A 424 -3.90 39.08 -20.43
N SER A 425 -3.65 38.24 -21.42
CA SER A 425 -2.95 38.60 -22.66
C SER A 425 -3.72 39.64 -23.47
N VAL A 426 -5.05 39.53 -23.57
CA VAL A 426 -5.89 40.57 -24.20
C VAL A 426 -5.79 41.90 -23.46
N VAL A 427 -5.81 41.87 -22.12
CA VAL A 427 -5.72 43.08 -21.27
C VAL A 427 -4.33 43.74 -21.35
N ILE A 428 -3.27 42.94 -21.43
CA ILE A 428 -1.88 43.41 -21.51
C ILE A 428 -1.61 44.04 -22.88
N SER A 429 -1.98 43.34 -23.95
CA SER A 429 -1.62 43.74 -25.32
C SER A 429 -2.50 44.87 -25.85
N ARG A 430 -3.72 45.03 -25.32
CA ARG A 430 -4.70 46.06 -25.72
C ARG A 430 -4.87 46.16 -27.24
N PRO A 431 -5.18 45.04 -27.92
CA PRO A 431 -5.23 45.01 -29.38
C PRO A 431 -6.32 45.94 -29.91
N ASP A 432 -6.07 46.53 -31.07
CA ASP A 432 -7.02 47.43 -31.74
C ASP A 432 -8.38 46.76 -32.00
N SER A 433 -8.39 45.44 -32.20
CA SER A 433 -9.58 44.60 -32.39
C SER A 433 -9.62 43.42 -31.41
N ALA A 434 -10.03 43.68 -30.18
CA ALA A 434 -10.16 42.63 -29.15
C ALA A 434 -11.34 41.65 -29.37
N LEU A 435 -12.29 41.96 -30.27
CA LEU A 435 -13.56 41.22 -30.39
C LEU A 435 -13.35 39.75 -30.77
N GLY A 436 -12.45 39.47 -31.71
CA GLY A 436 -12.14 38.10 -32.15
C GLY A 436 -11.54 37.25 -31.03
N GLN A 437 -10.57 37.80 -30.30
CA GLN A 437 -9.92 37.13 -29.16
C GLN A 437 -10.88 36.93 -27.98
N CYS A 438 -11.72 37.91 -27.68
CA CYS A 438 -12.77 37.80 -26.66
C CYS A 438 -13.81 36.72 -27.02
N LEU A 439 -14.24 36.65 -28.28
CA LEU A 439 -15.17 35.61 -28.75
C LEU A 439 -14.54 34.22 -28.62
N MET A 440 -13.29 34.07 -29.05
CA MET A 440 -12.52 32.83 -28.88
C MET A 440 -12.50 32.40 -27.40
N LEU A 441 -12.13 33.29 -26.48
CA LEU A 441 -12.07 32.99 -25.05
C LEU A 441 -13.44 32.67 -24.45
N ALA A 442 -14.49 33.38 -24.86
CA ALA A 442 -15.85 33.11 -24.42
C ALA A 442 -16.34 31.73 -24.84
N VAL A 443 -16.07 31.32 -26.09
CA VAL A 443 -16.41 29.98 -26.60
C VAL A 443 -15.59 28.90 -25.88
N VAL A 444 -14.27 29.05 -25.81
CA VAL A 444 -13.40 28.07 -25.13
C VAL A 444 -13.75 27.94 -23.65
N GLY A 445 -13.94 29.05 -22.94
CA GLY A 445 -14.28 29.06 -21.51
C GLY A 445 -15.66 28.47 -21.23
N SER A 446 -16.68 28.83 -22.03
CA SER A 446 -18.04 28.31 -21.85
C SER A 446 -18.13 26.81 -22.14
N LEU A 447 -17.48 26.32 -23.21
CA LEU A 447 -17.42 24.90 -23.52
C LEU A 447 -16.61 24.11 -22.48
N SER A 448 -15.50 24.66 -21.99
CA SER A 448 -14.71 24.04 -20.92
C SER A 448 -15.53 23.90 -19.63
N LEU A 449 -16.31 24.92 -19.28
CA LEU A 449 -17.18 24.90 -18.11
C LEU A 449 -18.35 23.92 -18.27
N ALA A 450 -18.96 23.86 -19.46
CA ALA A 450 -20.00 22.89 -19.78
C ALA A 450 -19.47 21.44 -19.76
N ALA A 451 -18.26 21.23 -20.29
CA ALA A 451 -17.57 19.95 -20.27
C ALA A 451 -17.24 19.52 -18.84
N TRP A 452 -16.69 20.43 -18.03
CA TRP A 452 -16.40 20.17 -16.62
C TRP A 452 -17.67 19.76 -15.85
N ARG A 453 -18.77 20.51 -16.00
CA ARG A 453 -20.04 20.17 -15.33
C ARG A 453 -20.58 18.81 -15.75
N SER A 454 -20.43 18.44 -17.02
CA SER A 454 -20.94 17.18 -17.56
C SER A 454 -20.07 15.96 -17.22
N CYS A 455 -18.79 16.18 -16.93
CA CYS A 455 -17.78 15.13 -16.72
C CYS A 455 -17.22 15.08 -15.28
N ARG A 456 -17.69 15.95 -14.37
CA ARG A 456 -17.17 16.04 -12.99
C ARG A 456 -17.31 14.73 -12.20
N ASP A 457 -18.34 13.94 -12.51
CA ASP A 457 -18.64 12.66 -11.84
C ASP A 457 -17.87 11.48 -12.50
N GLY A 458 -16.92 11.77 -13.38
CA GLY A 458 -16.12 10.78 -14.08
C GLY A 458 -16.77 10.22 -15.36
N SER A 459 -17.94 10.74 -15.74
CA SER A 459 -18.62 10.48 -17.00
C SER A 459 -17.83 10.97 -18.21
N ALA A 460 -18.08 10.33 -19.36
CA ALA A 460 -17.56 10.80 -20.65
C ALA A 460 -18.39 11.97 -21.19
N LEU A 461 -17.78 12.76 -22.06
CA LEU A 461 -18.42 13.92 -22.67
C LEU A 461 -19.66 13.49 -23.50
N PRO A 462 -20.84 14.13 -23.31
CA PRO A 462 -22.01 13.84 -24.12
C PRO A 462 -21.76 14.06 -25.61
N GLY A 463 -22.41 13.27 -26.48
CA GLY A 463 -22.19 13.35 -27.93
C GLY A 463 -22.48 14.73 -28.53
N TRP A 464 -23.58 15.38 -28.10
CA TRP A 464 -23.92 16.73 -28.56
C TRP A 464 -22.86 17.77 -28.16
N LEU A 465 -22.33 17.68 -26.94
CA LEU A 465 -21.31 18.60 -26.45
C LEU A 465 -19.96 18.31 -27.13
N THR A 466 -19.67 17.04 -27.43
CA THR A 466 -18.50 16.63 -28.23
C THR A 466 -18.54 17.25 -29.61
N LEU A 467 -19.70 17.22 -30.29
CA LEU A 467 -19.88 17.87 -31.59
C LEU A 467 -19.67 19.38 -31.51
N LEU A 468 -20.16 20.05 -30.44
CA LEU A 468 -19.91 21.47 -30.21
C LEU A 468 -18.43 21.78 -30.01
N VAL A 469 -17.71 20.97 -29.23
CA VAL A 469 -16.26 21.13 -29.04
C VAL A 469 -15.52 20.96 -30.37
N VAL A 470 -15.83 19.93 -31.16
CA VAL A 470 -15.22 19.71 -32.48
C VAL A 470 -15.52 20.88 -33.43
N ALA A 471 -16.78 21.33 -33.50
CA ALA A 471 -17.19 22.45 -34.34
C ALA A 471 -16.60 23.80 -33.88
N SER A 472 -16.27 23.94 -32.59
CA SER A 472 -15.65 25.15 -32.06
C SER A 472 -14.21 25.34 -32.52
N ILE A 473 -13.47 24.28 -32.87
CA ILE A 473 -12.06 24.36 -33.27
C ILE A 473 -11.84 25.30 -34.46
N PRO A 474 -12.49 25.11 -35.63
CA PRO A 474 -12.34 26.02 -36.75
C PRO A 474 -12.85 27.43 -36.43
N LEU A 475 -13.98 27.53 -35.72
CA LEU A 475 -14.60 28.81 -35.35
C LEU A 475 -13.65 29.66 -34.49
N THR A 476 -13.12 29.07 -33.43
CA THR A 476 -12.22 29.75 -32.49
C THR A 476 -10.89 30.10 -33.16
N PHE A 477 -10.41 29.27 -34.10
CA PHE A 477 -9.17 29.55 -34.85
C PHE A 477 -9.31 30.78 -35.71
N VAL A 478 -10.36 30.82 -36.54
CA VAL A 478 -10.66 31.98 -37.39
C VAL A 478 -10.97 33.21 -36.55
N ALA A 479 -11.74 33.09 -35.46
CA ALA A 479 -12.02 34.21 -34.57
C ALA A 479 -10.73 34.80 -33.94
N SER A 480 -9.78 33.94 -33.57
CA SER A 480 -8.48 34.38 -33.06
C SER A 480 -7.66 35.14 -34.10
N LEU A 481 -7.66 34.68 -35.37
CA LEU A 481 -6.99 35.32 -36.50
C LEU A 481 -7.58 36.68 -36.83
N VAL A 482 -8.91 36.81 -36.80
CA VAL A 482 -9.60 38.09 -37.00
C VAL A 482 -9.16 39.11 -35.94
N GLY A 483 -8.88 38.66 -34.72
CA GLY A 483 -8.40 39.50 -33.63
C GLY A 483 -6.96 40.01 -33.78
N VAL A 484 -6.24 39.60 -34.82
CA VAL A 484 -4.90 40.11 -35.19
C VAL A 484 -4.85 40.45 -36.68
N ASP A 485 -5.98 40.87 -37.24
CA ASP A 485 -6.12 41.27 -38.63
C ASP A 485 -5.53 40.24 -39.62
N PHE A 486 -5.80 38.95 -39.40
CA PHE A 486 -5.26 37.85 -40.23
C PHE A 486 -3.72 37.80 -40.33
N GLY A 487 -3.02 38.40 -39.37
CA GLY A 487 -1.56 38.45 -39.32
C GLY A 487 -0.94 39.63 -40.08
N SER A 488 -1.72 40.59 -40.60
CA SER A 488 -1.13 41.82 -41.17
C SER A 488 -0.72 42.86 -40.13
N ALA A 489 -1.25 42.79 -38.92
CA ALA A 489 -0.91 43.69 -37.82
C ALA A 489 -0.85 42.93 -36.48
N GLU A 490 -0.10 43.46 -35.51
CA GLU A 490 -0.12 42.99 -34.11
C GLU A 490 0.12 41.47 -33.94
N VAL A 491 0.89 40.88 -34.86
CA VAL A 491 1.10 39.43 -34.95
C VAL A 491 1.65 38.84 -33.65
N ASN A 492 2.53 39.57 -32.98
CA ASN A 492 3.16 39.15 -31.74
C ASN A 492 2.18 39.08 -30.55
N ASP A 493 1.00 39.69 -30.67
CA ASP A 493 -0.05 39.66 -29.64
C ASP A 493 -1.00 38.45 -29.82
N TRP A 494 -0.79 37.64 -30.86
CA TRP A 494 -1.64 36.49 -31.17
C TRP A 494 -1.38 35.28 -30.26
N ALA A 495 -2.08 35.21 -29.13
CA ALA A 495 -1.94 34.15 -28.12
C ALA A 495 -2.62 32.81 -28.46
N THR A 496 -2.21 32.18 -29.58
CA THR A 496 -2.76 30.91 -30.10
C THR A 496 -2.74 29.75 -29.09
N ILE A 497 -1.81 29.73 -28.14
CA ILE A 497 -1.69 28.67 -27.13
C ILE A 497 -2.96 28.50 -26.28
N THR A 498 -3.76 29.56 -26.12
CA THR A 498 -5.04 29.56 -25.37
C THR A 498 -6.08 28.61 -25.96
N MET A 499 -5.94 28.30 -27.25
CA MET A 499 -6.82 27.44 -28.01
C MET A 499 -6.47 25.94 -27.93
N THR A 500 -5.48 25.56 -27.12
CA THR A 500 -5.12 24.14 -26.96
C THR A 500 -6.19 23.35 -26.21
N THR A 501 -7.04 24.04 -25.45
CA THR A 501 -8.05 23.45 -24.55
C THR A 501 -9.06 22.52 -25.25
N PRO A 502 -9.73 22.88 -26.37
CA PRO A 502 -10.63 21.98 -27.09
C PRO A 502 -10.00 20.63 -27.48
N LEU A 503 -8.76 20.62 -27.99
CA LEU A 503 -8.08 19.37 -28.36
C LEU A 503 -7.74 18.51 -27.13
N ILE A 504 -7.34 19.14 -26.02
CA ILE A 504 -7.05 18.44 -24.75
C ILE A 504 -8.35 17.87 -24.15
N LEU A 505 -9.47 18.61 -24.22
CA LEU A 505 -10.78 18.10 -23.82
C LEU A 505 -11.15 16.85 -24.62
N LEU A 506 -10.98 16.88 -25.93
CA LEU A 506 -11.20 15.72 -26.81
C LEU A 506 -10.17 14.60 -26.61
N LEU A 507 -9.00 14.86 -26.02
CA LEU A 507 -8.05 13.80 -25.69
C LEU A 507 -8.43 13.07 -24.40
N VAL A 508 -8.98 13.79 -23.42
CA VAL A 508 -9.16 13.29 -22.04
C VAL A 508 -10.59 12.84 -21.74
N THR A 509 -11.60 13.47 -22.35
CA THR A 509 -13.01 13.32 -21.90
C THR A 509 -13.88 12.44 -22.80
N VAL A 510 -13.42 12.08 -24.00
CA VAL A 510 -14.18 11.24 -24.94
C VAL A 510 -13.73 9.77 -24.86
N ARG A 511 -14.64 8.84 -25.17
CA ARG A 511 -14.35 7.40 -25.14
C ARG A 511 -13.60 6.88 -26.38
N SER A 512 -13.80 7.50 -27.54
CA SER A 512 -13.18 7.10 -28.80
C SER A 512 -12.27 8.20 -29.33
N LYS A 513 -11.20 7.84 -30.05
CA LYS A 513 -10.28 8.83 -30.64
C LYS A 513 -10.86 9.53 -31.88
N ALA A 514 -12.04 9.12 -32.37
CA ALA A 514 -12.61 9.66 -33.61
C ALA A 514 -12.89 11.18 -33.57
N PRO A 515 -13.50 11.75 -32.51
CA PRO A 515 -13.69 13.19 -32.40
C PRO A 515 -12.37 13.98 -32.33
N LEU A 516 -11.35 13.42 -31.68
CA LEU A 516 -10.01 14.02 -31.64
C LEU A 516 -9.38 14.07 -33.04
N VAL A 517 -9.45 12.96 -33.79
CA VAL A 517 -8.95 12.92 -35.17
C VAL A 517 -9.72 13.89 -36.06
N ALA A 518 -11.05 13.95 -35.94
CA ALA A 518 -11.89 14.89 -36.68
C ALA A 518 -11.56 16.35 -36.33
N GLY A 519 -11.39 16.68 -35.06
CA GLY A 519 -10.99 18.01 -34.60
C GLY A 519 -9.62 18.44 -35.12
N SER A 520 -8.62 17.56 -35.04
CA SER A 520 -7.29 17.79 -35.60
C SER A 520 -7.31 17.95 -37.13
N ALA A 521 -8.10 17.13 -37.84
CA ALA A 521 -8.27 17.25 -39.28
C ALA A 521 -8.95 18.57 -39.67
N LEU A 522 -9.99 18.99 -38.95
CA LEU A 522 -10.64 20.28 -39.16
C LEU A 522 -9.70 21.45 -38.90
N LEU A 523 -8.87 21.39 -37.87
CA LEU A 523 -7.83 22.40 -37.63
C LEU A 523 -6.87 22.50 -38.81
N ILE A 524 -6.35 21.37 -39.31
CA ILE A 524 -5.42 21.35 -40.46
C ILE A 524 -6.10 21.91 -41.71
N LEU A 525 -7.32 21.46 -42.02
CA LEU A 525 -8.09 21.95 -43.17
C LEU A 525 -8.38 23.44 -43.07
N THR A 526 -8.76 23.92 -41.89
CA THR A 526 -9.01 25.35 -41.64
C THR A 526 -7.73 26.13 -41.81
N THR A 527 -6.61 25.66 -41.27
CA THR A 527 -5.28 26.28 -41.43
C THR A 527 -4.92 26.41 -42.91
N ILE A 528 -5.09 25.35 -43.71
CA ILE A 528 -4.81 25.39 -45.15
C ILE A 528 -5.72 26.40 -45.85
N ALA A 529 -7.03 26.36 -45.58
CA ALA A 529 -8.00 27.26 -46.19
C ALA A 529 -7.75 28.73 -45.84
N THR A 530 -7.49 29.04 -44.56
CA THR A 530 -7.17 30.40 -44.11
C THR A 530 -5.82 30.85 -44.63
N THR A 531 -4.80 29.98 -44.69
CA THR A 531 -3.50 30.31 -45.29
C THR A 531 -3.66 30.70 -46.75
N TYR A 532 -4.46 29.93 -47.51
CA TYR A 532 -4.75 30.24 -48.91
C TYR A 532 -5.50 31.57 -49.06
N ALA A 533 -6.49 31.83 -48.21
CA ALA A 533 -7.22 33.11 -48.22
C ALA A 533 -6.31 34.30 -47.90
N VAL A 534 -5.49 34.19 -46.84
CA VAL A 534 -4.54 35.23 -46.43
C VAL A 534 -3.45 35.43 -47.48
N TRP A 535 -2.97 34.38 -48.15
CA TRP A 535 -2.01 34.50 -49.25
C TRP A 535 -2.47 35.45 -50.35
N HIS A 536 -3.78 35.45 -50.69
CA HIS A 536 -4.32 36.34 -51.72
C HIS A 536 -4.58 37.78 -51.24
N LEU A 537 -4.72 37.99 -49.93
CA LEU A 537 -5.01 39.30 -49.34
C LEU A 537 -3.74 40.01 -48.87
N ALA A 538 -2.85 39.28 -48.20
CA ALA A 538 -1.61 39.74 -47.60
C ALA A 538 -0.53 38.63 -47.69
N PRO A 539 0.18 38.49 -48.83
CA PRO A 539 1.14 37.40 -49.05
C PRO A 539 2.24 37.31 -47.98
N SER A 540 2.69 38.44 -47.44
CA SER A 540 3.70 38.51 -46.38
C SER A 540 3.23 37.91 -45.04
N ALA A 541 1.92 37.92 -44.78
CA ALA A 541 1.32 37.40 -43.55
C ALA A 541 0.94 35.92 -43.64
N ALA A 542 0.90 35.34 -44.85
CA ALA A 542 0.38 33.99 -45.06
C ALA A 542 1.14 32.90 -44.27
N GLY A 543 2.45 33.08 -44.04
CA GLY A 543 3.28 32.15 -43.26
C GLY A 543 2.97 32.13 -41.76
N ILE A 544 2.33 33.17 -41.22
CA ILE A 544 1.96 33.29 -39.81
C ILE A 544 0.89 32.28 -39.43
N VAL A 545 -0.10 32.08 -40.31
CA VAL A 545 -1.24 31.17 -40.10
C VAL A 545 -0.79 29.74 -39.78
N PRO A 546 0.04 29.07 -40.61
CA PRO A 546 0.54 27.73 -40.29
C PRO A 546 1.50 27.72 -39.09
N ALA A 547 2.26 28.80 -38.83
CA ALA A 547 3.11 28.90 -37.65
C ALA A 547 2.29 28.94 -36.34
N GLY A 548 1.17 29.68 -36.33
CA GLY A 548 0.24 29.71 -35.20
C GLY A 548 -0.45 28.36 -34.97
N ALA A 549 -0.87 27.67 -36.04
CA ALA A 549 -1.40 26.32 -35.94
C ALA A 549 -0.36 25.32 -35.41
N ALA A 550 0.91 25.45 -35.81
CA ALA A 550 2.00 24.61 -35.32
C ALA A 550 2.26 24.83 -33.81
N ALA A 551 2.17 26.06 -33.30
CA ALA A 551 2.28 26.35 -31.86
C ALA A 551 1.19 25.65 -31.03
N LEU A 552 -0.04 25.65 -31.53
CA LEU A 552 -1.16 24.94 -30.92
C LEU A 552 -0.96 23.42 -30.94
N LEU A 553 -0.55 22.87 -32.08
CA LEU A 553 -0.28 21.43 -32.21
C LEU A 553 0.91 20.98 -31.37
N GLY A 554 1.96 21.79 -31.25
CA GLY A 554 3.15 21.47 -30.46
C GLY A 554 2.84 21.26 -28.98
N LEU A 555 2.03 22.15 -28.39
CA LEU A 555 1.62 22.03 -26.99
C LEU A 555 0.61 20.90 -26.77
N PHE A 556 -0.21 20.59 -27.78
CA PHE A 556 -1.04 19.39 -27.80
C PHE A 556 -0.22 18.09 -27.91
N VAL A 557 0.87 18.10 -28.68
CA VAL A 557 1.81 16.97 -28.79
C VAL A 557 2.50 16.70 -27.46
N CYS A 558 2.81 17.72 -26.64
CA CYS A 558 3.27 17.52 -25.26
C CYS A 558 2.30 16.63 -24.47
N TRP A 559 0.99 16.84 -24.61
CA TRP A 559 -0.04 15.99 -23.98
C TRP A 559 -0.05 14.55 -24.52
N LEU A 560 0.22 14.35 -25.81
CA LEU A 560 0.34 13.02 -26.40
C LEU A 560 1.55 12.24 -25.87
N PHE A 561 2.63 12.91 -25.49
CA PHE A 561 3.77 12.29 -24.79
C PHE A 561 3.50 12.08 -23.30
N PHE A 562 2.75 12.99 -22.66
CA PHE A 562 2.39 12.90 -21.25
C PHE A 562 1.51 11.67 -20.94
N SER A 563 0.52 11.37 -21.81
CA SER A 563 -0.49 10.34 -21.52
C SER A 563 0.07 8.91 -21.41
N PRO A 564 0.84 8.36 -22.38
CA PRO A 564 1.34 6.99 -22.32
C PRO A 564 2.41 6.78 -21.24
N VAL A 565 3.16 7.84 -20.93
CA VAL A 565 4.21 7.82 -19.91
C VAL A 565 3.59 7.76 -18.51
N MET A 566 2.54 8.55 -18.25
CA MET A 566 1.76 8.44 -17.00
C MET A 566 1.15 7.05 -16.81
N ASP A 567 0.62 6.44 -17.89
CA ASP A 567 0.00 5.11 -17.82
C ASP A 567 1.03 4.01 -17.55
N SER A 568 2.19 4.06 -18.18
CA SER A 568 3.23 3.02 -18.06
C SER A 568 4.05 3.10 -16.76
N ILE A 569 4.26 4.31 -16.23
CA ILE A 569 5.08 4.52 -15.03
C ILE A 569 4.26 4.41 -13.77
N GLY A 570 3.01 4.89 -13.79
CA GLY A 570 2.13 4.82 -12.64
C GLY A 570 1.92 3.38 -12.18
N VAL A 571 1.46 2.52 -13.10
CA VAL A 571 1.19 1.11 -12.80
C VAL A 571 2.44 0.38 -12.31
N ARG A 572 3.59 0.58 -12.98
CA ARG A 572 4.83 -0.15 -12.65
C ARG A 572 5.44 0.30 -11.32
N ARG A 573 5.38 1.59 -10.99
CA ARG A 573 5.91 2.11 -9.72
C ARG A 573 4.99 1.78 -8.56
N GLU A 574 3.68 1.87 -8.74
CA GLU A 574 2.70 1.45 -7.75
C GLU A 574 2.87 -0.02 -7.37
N GLN A 575 2.99 -0.91 -8.38
CA GLN A 575 3.17 -2.34 -8.14
C GLN A 575 4.46 -2.63 -7.36
N ASN A 576 5.60 -2.08 -7.80
CA ASN A 576 6.88 -2.27 -7.09
C ASN A 576 6.85 -1.73 -5.66
N GLN A 577 6.19 -0.59 -5.43
CA GLN A 577 6.09 0.01 -4.10
C GLN A 577 5.18 -0.81 -3.18
N ARG A 578 4.06 -1.33 -3.71
CA ARG A 578 3.15 -2.24 -3.00
C ARG A 578 3.81 -3.55 -2.64
N GLU A 579 4.53 -4.17 -3.57
CA GLU A 579 5.28 -5.41 -3.31
C GLU A 579 6.32 -5.20 -2.21
N SER A 580 7.08 -4.10 -2.26
CA SER A 580 8.03 -3.76 -1.20
C SER A 580 7.35 -3.50 0.15
N ALA A 581 6.21 -2.80 0.14
CA ALA A 581 5.44 -2.53 1.36
C ALA A 581 4.87 -3.83 1.98
N ASN A 582 4.34 -4.72 1.15
CA ASN A 582 3.83 -6.03 1.57
C ASN A 582 4.94 -6.92 2.11
N ALA A 583 6.08 -7.02 1.42
CA ALA A 583 7.23 -7.79 1.90
C ALA A 583 7.74 -7.28 3.27
N ARG A 584 7.81 -5.96 3.44
CA ARG A 584 8.17 -5.35 4.74
C ARG A 584 7.08 -5.59 5.79
N ALA A 585 5.80 -5.62 5.42
CA ALA A 585 4.69 -5.90 6.32
C ALA A 585 4.74 -7.35 6.81
N GLU A 586 4.95 -8.30 5.90
CA GLU A 586 5.12 -9.71 6.22
C GLU A 586 6.33 -9.96 7.11
N SER A 587 7.48 -9.36 6.81
CA SER A 587 8.66 -9.47 7.68
C SER A 587 8.39 -8.96 9.09
N ALA A 588 7.78 -7.78 9.22
CA ALA A 588 7.43 -7.21 10.52
C ALA A 588 6.41 -8.08 11.28
N ALA A 589 5.44 -8.67 10.57
CA ALA A 589 4.49 -9.60 11.15
C ALA A 589 5.20 -10.86 11.69
N ARG A 590 6.11 -11.45 10.91
CA ARG A 590 6.91 -12.61 11.34
C ARG A 590 7.74 -12.31 12.58
N ASP A 591 8.42 -11.16 12.62
CA ASP A 591 9.23 -10.75 13.77
C ASP A 591 8.36 -10.57 15.04
N THR A 592 7.18 -9.98 14.88
CA THR A 592 6.23 -9.78 15.99
C THR A 592 5.65 -11.10 16.50
N VAL A 593 5.36 -12.04 15.60
CA VAL A 593 4.91 -13.41 15.95
C VAL A 593 6.03 -14.20 16.62
N ALA A 594 7.27 -14.10 16.14
CA ALA A 594 8.43 -14.73 16.78
C ALA A 594 8.64 -14.20 18.20
N ALA A 595 8.52 -12.89 18.39
CA ALA A 595 8.53 -12.27 19.71
C ALA A 595 7.35 -12.77 20.56
N ALA A 596 6.18 -13.00 19.97
CA ALA A 596 5.04 -13.61 20.68
C ALA A 596 5.32 -15.03 21.17
N ARG A 597 5.87 -15.89 20.31
CA ARG A 597 6.30 -17.26 20.69
C ARG A 597 7.36 -17.23 21.80
N ALA A 598 8.30 -16.30 21.76
CA ALA A 598 9.31 -16.12 22.81
C ALA A 598 8.71 -15.71 24.18
N ARG A 599 7.52 -15.10 24.21
CA ARG A 599 6.81 -14.81 25.48
C ARG A 599 6.31 -16.10 26.15
N TRP A 600 5.92 -17.13 25.39
CA TRP A 600 5.40 -18.39 25.93
C TRP A 600 6.47 -19.31 26.53
N THR A 601 7.70 -19.28 26.00
CA THR A 601 8.85 -20.01 26.59
C THR A 601 9.27 -19.46 27.96
N ALA A 602 8.90 -18.22 28.28
CA ALA A 602 9.14 -17.60 29.59
C ALA A 602 8.07 -17.96 30.63
N ALA A 603 6.82 -18.20 30.23
CA ALA A 603 5.67 -18.28 31.15
C ALA A 603 5.39 -19.65 31.80
N GLY A 604 6.31 -20.63 31.76
CA GLY A 604 6.20 -21.87 32.55
C GLY A 604 6.04 -23.18 31.77
N VAL A 605 5.95 -23.11 30.44
CA VAL A 605 5.91 -24.28 29.54
C VAL A 605 7.09 -25.23 29.77
N ARG A 606 8.31 -24.69 29.99
CA ARG A 606 9.53 -25.49 30.26
C ARG A 606 9.41 -26.43 31.46
N ARG A 607 8.73 -26.00 32.53
CA ARG A 607 8.65 -26.79 33.76
C ARG A 607 7.58 -27.87 33.67
N ALA A 608 6.46 -27.56 33.04
CA ALA A 608 5.45 -28.56 32.71
C ALA A 608 6.02 -29.64 31.75
N LEU A 609 6.84 -29.23 30.78
CA LEU A 609 7.64 -30.14 29.95
C LEU A 609 8.59 -31.02 30.78
N ALA A 610 9.29 -30.46 31.76
CA ALA A 610 10.17 -31.22 32.64
C ALA A 610 9.41 -32.29 33.45
N ILE A 611 8.19 -31.98 33.93
CA ILE A 611 7.34 -32.96 34.63
C ILE A 611 6.97 -34.11 33.68
N LEU A 612 6.50 -33.79 32.48
CA LEU A 612 6.12 -34.79 31.48
C LEU A 612 7.31 -35.65 31.03
N ARG A 613 8.50 -35.05 30.87
CA ARG A 613 9.76 -35.77 30.56
C ARG A 613 10.13 -36.77 31.63
N ARG A 614 10.17 -36.37 32.91
CA ARG A 614 10.46 -37.31 34.01
C ARG A 614 9.48 -38.48 34.04
N ILE A 615 8.20 -38.23 33.75
CA ILE A 615 7.21 -39.30 33.63
C ILE A 615 7.57 -40.20 32.43
N ALA A 616 7.78 -39.62 31.25
CA ALA A 616 8.15 -40.36 30.03
C ALA A 616 9.38 -41.26 30.23
N GLU A 617 10.47 -40.71 30.77
CA GLU A 617 11.75 -41.37 31.03
C GLU A 617 11.65 -42.43 32.12
N GLY A 618 10.67 -42.32 33.03
CA GLY A 618 10.39 -43.27 34.11
C GLY A 618 10.89 -42.87 35.48
N ASP A 619 11.48 -41.69 35.57
CA ASP A 619 12.03 -41.12 36.79
C ASP A 619 10.93 -40.64 37.76
N ALA A 620 9.69 -40.51 37.28
CA ALA A 620 8.53 -40.15 38.09
C ALA A 620 7.36 -41.09 37.82
N ASN A 621 6.79 -41.69 38.87
CA ASN A 621 5.63 -42.55 38.76
C ASN A 621 4.33 -41.73 38.76
N PRO A 622 3.53 -41.75 37.68
CA PRO A 622 2.28 -40.97 37.58
C PRO A 622 1.20 -41.39 38.59
N ALA A 623 1.31 -42.58 39.20
CA ALA A 623 0.40 -43.02 40.25
C ALA A 623 0.68 -42.38 41.63
N GLU A 624 1.87 -41.80 41.82
CA GLU A 624 2.26 -41.19 43.09
C GLU A 624 1.49 -39.91 43.39
N ARG A 625 1.04 -39.75 44.63
CA ARG A 625 0.28 -38.57 45.07
C ARG A 625 1.04 -37.27 44.84
N ARG A 626 2.36 -37.26 45.04
CA ARG A 626 3.20 -36.07 44.84
C ARG A 626 3.24 -35.65 43.37
N VAL A 627 3.44 -36.59 42.44
CA VAL A 627 3.47 -36.32 41.00
C VAL A 627 2.12 -35.80 40.50
N ARG A 628 1.00 -36.34 41.03
CA ARG A 628 -0.34 -35.84 40.69
C ARG A 628 -0.60 -34.41 41.14
N ILE A 629 -0.12 -34.03 42.33
CA ILE A 629 -0.22 -32.65 42.82
C ILE A 629 0.63 -31.72 41.94
N GLU A 630 1.86 -32.11 41.61
CA GLU A 630 2.73 -31.34 40.70
C GLU A 630 2.08 -31.16 39.31
N CYS A 631 1.40 -32.19 38.78
CA CYS A 631 0.65 -32.09 37.51
C CYS A 631 -0.56 -31.16 37.62
N ALA A 632 -1.31 -31.22 38.73
CA ALA A 632 -2.49 -30.36 38.95
C ALA A 632 -2.11 -28.87 39.11
N GLU A 633 -0.95 -28.60 39.70
CA GLU A 633 -0.39 -27.25 39.80
C GLU A 633 0.10 -26.74 38.43
N ALA A 634 0.81 -27.59 37.69
CA ALA A 634 1.26 -27.25 36.33
C ALA A 634 0.09 -27.01 35.37
N GLU A 635 -0.99 -27.80 35.46
CA GLU A 635 -2.21 -27.60 34.67
C GLU A 635 -2.87 -26.26 34.99
N ARG A 636 -3.11 -25.97 36.28
CA ARG A 636 -3.72 -24.71 36.71
C ARG A 636 -2.91 -23.49 36.27
N HIS A 637 -1.58 -23.58 36.39
CA HIS A 637 -0.67 -22.54 35.92
C HIS A 637 -0.78 -22.33 34.41
N LEU A 638 -0.70 -23.39 33.60
CA LEU A 638 -0.83 -23.28 32.13
C LEU A 638 -2.20 -22.72 31.71
N ARG A 639 -3.29 -23.09 32.39
CA ARG A 639 -4.62 -22.52 32.11
C ARG A 639 -4.67 -21.02 32.37
N GLN A 640 -4.02 -20.53 33.43
CA GLN A 640 -3.94 -19.10 33.70
C GLN A 640 -3.11 -18.35 32.66
N VAL A 641 -2.01 -18.96 32.19
CA VAL A 641 -1.17 -18.37 31.13
C VAL A 641 -1.94 -18.29 29.81
N LEU A 642 -2.76 -19.29 29.47
CA LEU A 642 -3.62 -19.27 28.27
C LEU A 642 -4.74 -18.22 28.30
N LEU A 643 -5.12 -17.75 29.50
CA LEU A 643 -6.12 -16.70 29.66
C LEU A 643 -5.55 -15.29 29.46
N LEU A 644 -4.22 -15.16 29.32
CA LEU A 644 -3.59 -13.88 29.02
C LEU A 644 -3.90 -13.48 27.57
N ASN A 645 -4.36 -12.25 27.36
CA ASN A 645 -4.59 -11.73 26.02
C ASN A 645 -3.23 -11.64 25.28
N PRO A 646 -3.04 -12.31 24.13
CA PRO A 646 -1.78 -12.26 23.39
C PRO A 646 -1.42 -10.86 22.87
N GLU A 647 -2.42 -9.97 22.77
CA GLU A 647 -2.28 -8.59 22.27
C GLU A 647 -1.67 -7.62 23.30
N ILE A 648 -1.67 -7.97 24.61
CA ILE A 648 -1.09 -7.10 25.67
C ILE A 648 0.40 -7.37 25.88
N VAL A 649 1.18 -7.13 24.82
CA VAL A 649 2.60 -7.50 24.69
C VAL A 649 3.47 -6.98 25.84
N ARG A 650 3.35 -5.70 26.21
CA ARG A 650 4.20 -5.07 27.23
C ARG A 650 3.85 -5.57 28.62
N MET A 651 2.57 -5.61 28.96
CA MET A 651 2.09 -6.08 30.27
C MET A 651 2.29 -7.59 30.47
N ASN A 652 2.19 -8.40 29.40
CA ASN A 652 2.42 -9.85 29.49
C ASN A 652 3.82 -10.21 30.00
N ARG A 653 4.84 -9.40 29.70
CA ARG A 653 6.20 -9.60 30.23
C ARG A 653 6.21 -9.54 31.77
N TRP A 654 5.57 -8.52 32.33
CA TRP A 654 5.50 -8.29 33.77
C TRP A 654 4.57 -9.27 34.48
N ILE A 655 3.43 -9.60 33.87
CA ILE A 655 2.49 -10.59 34.42
C ILE A 655 3.15 -11.98 34.43
N GLY A 656 3.84 -12.37 33.35
CA GLY A 656 4.56 -13.64 33.29
C GLY A 656 5.65 -13.74 34.36
N GLN A 657 6.42 -12.68 34.58
CA GLN A 657 7.40 -12.61 35.68
C GLN A 657 6.73 -12.72 37.05
N ALA A 658 5.63 -12.01 37.27
CA ALA A 658 4.89 -12.04 38.53
C ALA A 658 4.30 -13.43 38.84
N MET A 659 3.80 -14.14 37.82
CA MET A 659 3.31 -15.51 37.96
C MET A 659 4.43 -16.48 38.36
N GLU A 660 5.63 -16.33 37.79
CA GLU A 660 6.79 -17.15 38.15
C GLU A 660 7.30 -16.83 39.57
N ASP A 661 7.39 -15.54 39.94
CA ASP A 661 7.75 -15.09 41.29
C ASP A 661 6.75 -15.61 42.34
N ALA A 662 5.43 -15.52 42.07
CA ALA A 662 4.38 -15.99 42.98
C ALA A 662 4.50 -17.49 43.25
N ARG A 663 4.70 -18.26 42.18
CA ARG A 663 4.84 -19.72 42.24
C ARG A 663 6.10 -20.15 42.99
N SER A 664 7.23 -19.45 42.80
CA SER A 664 8.48 -19.74 43.53
C SER A 664 8.33 -19.59 45.05
N ARG A 665 7.33 -18.81 45.49
CA ARG A 665 7.00 -18.51 46.88
C ARG A 665 5.71 -19.19 47.34
N SER A 666 5.18 -20.13 46.56
CA SER A 666 3.92 -20.83 46.86
C SER A 666 2.71 -19.89 47.08
N VAL A 667 2.69 -18.73 46.41
CA VAL A 667 1.56 -17.79 46.39
C VAL A 667 0.66 -18.14 45.22
N SER A 668 -0.65 -18.24 45.46
CA SER A 668 -1.63 -18.48 44.39
C SER A 668 -2.03 -17.15 43.75
N LEU A 669 -1.43 -16.83 42.60
CA LEU A 669 -1.78 -15.63 41.83
C LEU A 669 -2.89 -15.94 40.82
N THR A 670 -3.95 -15.15 40.79
CA THR A 670 -5.01 -15.22 39.77
C THR A 670 -5.07 -13.92 38.98
N VAL A 671 -4.99 -14.00 37.65
CA VAL A 671 -5.05 -12.84 36.74
C VAL A 671 -6.43 -12.77 36.09
N ARG A 672 -7.08 -11.60 36.12
CA ARG A 672 -8.42 -11.38 35.55
C ARG A 672 -8.50 -10.06 34.78
N GLY A 673 -9.15 -10.09 33.61
CA GLY A 673 -9.61 -8.88 32.93
C GLY A 673 -8.53 -8.03 32.25
N CYS A 674 -7.29 -8.51 32.14
CA CYS A 674 -6.21 -7.80 31.45
C CYS A 674 -6.43 -7.79 29.92
N THR A 675 -7.18 -6.81 29.41
CA THR A 675 -7.54 -6.72 27.98
C THR A 675 -6.82 -5.62 27.21
N GLU A 676 -6.34 -4.56 27.86
CA GLU A 676 -5.56 -3.47 27.24
C GLU A 676 -4.09 -3.49 27.66
N ASP A 677 -3.20 -3.17 26.73
CA ASP A 677 -1.75 -3.08 26.97
C ASP A 677 -1.36 -1.69 27.49
N ALA A 678 -0.19 -1.60 28.12
CA ALA A 678 0.41 -0.31 28.40
C ALA A 678 0.71 0.45 27.10
N ALA A 679 0.49 1.77 27.10
CA ALA A 679 0.71 2.65 25.95
C ALA A 679 2.19 2.71 25.54
N ASP A 680 3.09 2.72 26.53
CA ASP A 680 4.54 2.77 26.35
C ASP A 680 5.26 1.89 27.38
N GLU A 681 6.59 1.75 27.23
CA GLU A 681 7.42 0.91 28.11
C GLU A 681 7.52 1.46 29.53
N GLN A 682 7.40 2.78 29.72
CA GLN A 682 7.49 3.44 31.02
C GLN A 682 6.23 3.21 31.87
N GLN A 683 5.05 3.28 31.24
CA GLN A 683 3.78 2.89 31.84
C GLN A 683 3.77 1.39 32.17
N ALA A 684 4.30 0.55 31.28
CA ALA A 684 4.43 -0.89 31.53
C ALA A 684 5.33 -1.18 32.74
N GLU A 685 6.47 -0.50 32.85
CA GLU A 685 7.38 -0.63 33.97
C GLU A 685 6.74 -0.20 35.30
N SER A 686 6.02 0.93 35.31
CA SER A 686 5.35 1.44 36.52
C SER A 686 4.29 0.47 37.03
N LEU A 687 3.43 -0.04 36.14
CA LEU A 687 2.44 -1.05 36.48
C LEU A 687 3.12 -2.35 36.93
N GLY A 688 4.11 -2.81 36.18
CA GLY A 688 4.84 -4.05 36.41
C GLY A 688 5.57 -4.12 37.75
N GLN A 689 6.23 -3.04 38.16
CA GLN A 689 6.91 -2.97 39.45
C GLN A 689 5.94 -3.13 40.63
N VAL A 690 4.74 -2.56 40.54
CA VAL A 690 3.70 -2.72 41.57
C VAL A 690 3.23 -4.17 41.65
N ILE A 691 3.01 -4.83 40.51
CA ILE A 691 2.60 -6.23 40.45
C ILE A 691 3.64 -7.13 41.13
N VAL A 692 4.92 -6.99 40.74
CA VAL A 692 6.01 -7.80 41.29
C VAL A 692 6.21 -7.52 42.78
N ALA A 693 6.10 -6.26 43.21
CA ALA A 693 6.20 -5.90 44.63
C ALA A 693 5.05 -6.47 45.47
N ALA A 694 3.82 -6.46 44.96
CA ALA A 694 2.66 -7.04 45.63
C ALA A 694 2.79 -8.56 45.79
N VAL A 695 3.23 -9.25 44.74
CA VAL A 695 3.54 -10.69 44.81
C VAL A 695 4.57 -10.95 45.89
N ARG A 696 5.68 -10.19 45.92
CA ARG A 696 6.76 -10.32 46.92
C ARG A 696 6.35 -10.01 48.35
N ALA A 697 5.35 -9.16 48.55
CA ALA A 697 4.85 -8.83 49.88
C ALA A 697 3.83 -9.87 50.40
N THR A 698 3.28 -10.71 49.52
CA THR A 698 2.29 -11.73 49.89
C THR A 698 2.95 -12.92 50.61
N PRO A 699 2.36 -13.44 51.71
CA PRO A 699 2.86 -14.61 52.44
C PRO A 699 2.73 -15.92 51.65
N GLU A 700 3.57 -16.90 51.96
CA GLU A 700 3.49 -18.23 51.34
C GLU A 700 2.13 -18.91 51.63
N GLY A 701 1.56 -19.56 50.61
CA GLY A 701 0.28 -20.25 50.71
C GLY A 701 -0.97 -19.35 50.58
N ALA A 702 -0.80 -18.03 50.50
CA ALA A 702 -1.91 -17.09 50.35
C ALA A 702 -2.35 -16.88 48.90
N GLU A 703 -3.59 -16.44 48.70
CA GLU A 703 -4.15 -16.06 47.40
C GLU A 703 -4.00 -14.57 47.11
N LEU A 704 -3.61 -14.22 45.89
CA LEU A 704 -3.52 -12.86 45.36
C LEU A 704 -4.27 -12.80 44.03
N SER A 705 -5.15 -11.81 43.86
CA SER A 705 -5.85 -11.56 42.60
C SER A 705 -5.38 -10.25 41.97
N LEU A 706 -5.13 -10.30 40.67
CA LEU A 706 -4.68 -9.19 39.84
C LEU A 706 -5.75 -8.90 38.77
N GLY A 707 -6.05 -7.63 38.53
CA GLY A 707 -6.74 -7.22 37.30
C GLY A 707 -6.29 -5.87 36.77
N LEU A 708 -6.31 -5.73 35.45
CA LEU A 708 -5.93 -4.50 34.74
C LEU A 708 -7.07 -4.11 33.80
N PHE A 709 -7.70 -2.97 34.05
CA PHE A 709 -8.91 -2.55 33.36
C PHE A 709 -8.72 -1.16 32.71
N PRO A 710 -9.36 -0.91 31.57
CA PRO A 710 -9.44 0.44 31.00
C PRO A 710 -10.29 1.34 31.89
N ASP A 711 -9.82 2.57 32.11
CA ASP A 711 -10.50 3.64 32.85
C ASP A 711 -10.55 4.91 31.98
N ARG A 712 -11.47 5.84 32.27
CA ARG A 712 -11.64 7.08 31.49
C ARG A 712 -10.38 7.95 31.40
N ARG A 713 -9.46 7.78 32.35
CA ARG A 713 -8.19 8.53 32.43
C ARG A 713 -6.97 7.71 31.99
N GLY A 714 -7.11 6.41 31.68
CA GLY A 714 -6.00 5.55 31.29
C GLY A 714 -6.18 4.10 31.74
N LEU A 715 -5.17 3.52 32.41
CA LEU A 715 -5.23 2.14 32.90
C LEU A 715 -5.37 2.10 34.42
N ARG A 716 -6.21 1.18 34.90
CA ARG A 716 -6.40 0.91 36.33
C ARG A 716 -5.95 -0.50 36.67
N LEU A 717 -4.96 -0.60 37.54
CA LEU A 717 -4.49 -1.85 38.14
C LEU A 717 -5.13 -2.04 39.49
N MET A 718 -5.73 -3.21 39.71
CA MET A 718 -6.31 -3.64 40.97
C MET A 718 -5.60 -4.91 41.46
N ILE A 719 -5.12 -4.89 42.70
CA ILE A 719 -4.54 -6.07 43.36
C ILE A 719 -5.28 -6.31 44.66
N VAL A 720 -5.81 -7.52 44.84
CA VAL A 720 -6.54 -7.93 46.04
C VAL A 720 -5.77 -9.07 46.70
N GLY A 721 -5.43 -8.91 47.97
CA GLY A 721 -4.69 -9.91 48.75
C GLY A 721 -5.19 -10.01 50.20
N PRO A 722 -4.58 -10.87 51.02
CA PRO A 722 -4.90 -10.99 52.45
C PRO A 722 -4.59 -9.70 53.21
N ARG A 723 -5.28 -9.46 54.32
CA ARG A 723 -5.07 -8.28 55.13
C ARG A 723 -3.63 -8.12 55.64
N GLY A 724 -3.10 -6.89 55.52
CA GLY A 724 -1.79 -6.49 56.03
C GLY A 724 -0.61 -6.79 55.11
N CYS A 725 -0.79 -7.51 54.00
CA CYS A 725 0.33 -7.85 53.12
C CYS A 725 0.62 -6.78 52.07
N LEU A 726 -0.36 -5.95 51.68
CA LEU A 726 -0.17 -4.94 50.62
C LEU A 726 0.18 -3.55 51.16
N ALA A 727 0.04 -3.33 52.47
CA ALA A 727 0.28 -2.02 53.11
C ALA A 727 1.70 -1.47 52.90
N ALA A 728 2.70 -2.34 52.74
CA ALA A 728 4.10 -1.94 52.56
C ALA A 728 4.48 -1.67 51.09
N VAL A 729 3.62 -2.01 50.12
CA VAL A 729 3.90 -1.88 48.68
C VAL A 729 4.06 -0.41 48.25
N PRO A 730 3.19 0.54 48.67
CA PRO A 730 3.32 1.94 48.25
C PRO A 730 4.64 2.62 48.64
N ALA A 731 5.26 2.19 49.75
CA ALA A 731 6.53 2.74 50.20
C ALA A 731 7.76 2.16 49.46
N ARG A 732 7.56 1.09 48.66
CA ARG A 732 8.65 0.32 48.03
C ARG A 732 8.76 0.53 46.52
N VAL A 733 7.81 1.23 45.89
CA VAL A 733 7.76 1.41 44.44
C VAL A 733 7.88 2.90 44.10
N GLY A 734 8.83 3.25 43.23
CA GLY A 734 8.98 4.62 42.72
C GLY A 734 8.04 4.84 41.54
N LEU A 735 6.93 5.56 41.76
CA LEU A 735 5.95 5.84 40.71
C LEU A 735 6.17 7.23 40.07
N PRO A 736 5.87 7.39 38.76
CA PRO A 736 5.91 8.69 38.11
C PRO A 736 4.88 9.67 38.70
N ALA A 737 5.21 10.97 38.67
CA ALA A 737 4.37 12.03 39.24
C ALA A 737 2.96 12.02 38.62
N GLY A 738 1.91 12.01 39.46
CA GLY A 738 0.51 12.03 39.01
C GLY A 738 -0.16 10.66 38.90
N SER A 739 0.49 9.56 39.29
CA SER A 739 -0.12 8.21 39.33
C SER A 739 -0.50 7.82 40.77
N PRO A 740 -1.73 8.10 41.25
CA PRO A 740 -2.10 7.81 42.63
C PRO A 740 -2.17 6.29 42.84
N LEU A 741 -1.34 5.80 43.77
CA LEU A 741 -1.41 4.45 44.31
C LEU A 741 -2.14 4.51 45.66
N THR A 742 -3.28 3.84 45.74
CA THR A 742 -4.11 3.81 46.94
C THR A 742 -4.18 2.41 47.52
N HIS A 743 -4.13 2.32 48.84
CA HIS A 743 -4.26 1.08 49.60
C HIS A 743 -5.47 1.20 50.55
N ARG A 744 -6.33 0.18 50.57
CA ARG A 744 -7.50 0.10 51.44
C ARG A 744 -7.65 -1.31 52.03
N GLY A 745 -7.81 -1.39 53.35
CA GLY A 745 -8.25 -2.64 53.98
C GLY A 745 -9.77 -2.80 53.89
N LEU A 746 -10.23 -3.94 53.38
CA LEU A 746 -11.64 -4.30 53.19
C LEU A 746 -11.92 -5.64 53.89
N GLY A 747 -12.40 -5.59 55.14
CA GLY A 747 -12.65 -6.81 55.94
C GLY A 747 -11.35 -7.59 56.16
N ASP A 748 -11.28 -8.82 55.65
CA ASP A 748 -10.11 -9.70 55.75
C ASP A 748 -9.15 -9.60 54.55
N GLN A 749 -9.35 -8.62 53.67
CA GLN A 749 -8.55 -8.41 52.46
C GLN A 749 -7.95 -6.99 52.40
N ASP A 750 -6.85 -6.84 51.66
CA ASP A 750 -6.31 -5.56 51.23
C ASP A 750 -6.59 -5.36 49.73
N LEU A 751 -6.97 -4.15 49.34
CA LEU A 751 -7.07 -3.69 47.95
C LEU A 751 -6.00 -2.63 47.69
N LEU A 752 -5.22 -2.85 46.65
CA LEU A 752 -4.25 -1.90 46.10
C LEU A 752 -4.73 -1.46 44.70
N GLU A 753 -4.91 -0.16 44.51
CA GLU A 753 -5.36 0.44 43.26
C GLU A 753 -4.33 1.44 42.74
N LEU A 754 -3.86 1.26 41.50
CA LEU A 754 -3.02 2.21 40.78
C LEU A 754 -3.74 2.69 39.52
N CYS A 755 -3.84 4.00 39.34
CA CYS A 755 -4.31 4.61 38.09
C CYS A 755 -3.15 5.30 37.38
N VAL A 756 -2.89 4.95 36.12
CA VAL A 756 -1.87 5.60 35.29
C VAL A 756 -2.53 6.27 34.10
N ALA A 757 -2.20 7.54 33.88
CA ALA A 757 -2.76 8.34 32.80
C ALA A 757 -2.25 7.92 31.42
N ARG A 758 -3.03 8.15 30.35
CA ARG A 758 -2.54 8.01 28.97
C ARG A 758 -1.56 9.14 28.62
N PRO A 759 -0.46 8.86 27.89
CA PRO A 759 0.59 9.83 27.62
C PRO A 759 0.16 11.10 26.84
N ASP A 760 -1.00 11.08 26.17
CA ASP A 760 -1.52 12.23 25.41
C ASP A 760 -2.37 13.23 26.22
N GLU A 761 -2.70 12.95 27.49
CA GLU A 761 -3.38 13.90 28.36
C GLU A 761 -2.38 14.59 29.29
N THR A 762 -1.84 15.73 28.84
CA THR A 762 -1.28 16.70 29.78
C THR A 762 -2.35 17.07 30.82
N PRO A 763 -2.02 17.13 32.13
CA PRO A 763 -3.01 17.47 33.14
C PRO A 763 -3.43 18.93 32.93
N SER A 764 -4.64 19.14 32.39
CA SER A 764 -5.24 20.46 32.37
C SER A 764 -5.42 20.94 33.80
N VAL A 765 -4.62 21.93 34.17
CA VAL A 765 -4.84 22.73 35.38
C VAL A 765 -6.14 23.49 35.16
N THR A 766 -7.28 22.93 35.55
CA THR A 766 -8.58 23.62 35.73
C THR A 766 -9.62 22.71 36.39
N GLY A 767 -9.26 22.13 37.56
CA GLY A 767 -10.22 21.54 38.47
C GLY A 767 -10.73 22.56 39.48
N ARG A 768 -11.67 23.43 39.08
CA ARG A 768 -12.38 24.32 40.00
C ARG A 768 -13.16 23.45 40.99
N ALA A 769 -12.82 23.56 42.27
CA ALA A 769 -13.51 22.90 43.36
C ALA A 769 -15.00 23.27 43.34
N ILE A 770 -15.88 22.28 43.14
CA ILE A 770 -17.29 22.40 43.48
C ILE A 770 -17.40 21.94 44.94
N SER A 771 -17.39 22.92 45.83
CA SER A 771 -17.82 22.74 47.21
C SER A 771 -19.33 22.48 47.24
N VAL A 772 -19.73 21.25 47.49
CA VAL A 772 -21.07 20.97 48.03
C VAL A 772 -20.94 21.05 49.54
N GLY A 773 -21.27 22.21 50.08
CA GLY A 773 -21.40 22.41 51.51
C GLY A 773 -22.57 21.59 52.03
N ALA A 774 -22.28 20.69 52.96
CA ALA A 774 -23.24 20.13 53.89
C ALA A 774 -22.93 20.71 55.26
N ALA A 775 -23.81 21.55 55.78
CA ALA A 775 -24.06 21.69 57.21
C ALA A 775 -25.34 22.49 57.43
N ALA A 776 -26.12 22.04 58.42
CA ALA A 776 -27.11 22.83 59.13
C ALA A 776 -26.53 24.13 59.71
#